data_AF-A0A6C0KQI6-F1
#
_entry.id   AF-A0A6C0KQI6-F1
#
_cell.length_a   1.000
_cell.length_b   1.000
_cell.length_c   1.000
_cell.angle_alpha   90.00
_cell.angle_beta   90.00
_cell.angle_gamma   90.00
#
_symmetry.space_group_name_H-M   'P 1'
#
loop_
_entity.id
_entity.type
_entity.pdbx_description
1 polymer ?
#
loop_
_entity_poly.entity_id
_entity_poly.type
_entity_poly.pdbx_seq_one_letter_code
_entity_poly.pdbx_strand_id
1 'polypeptide(L)'
;MTNTDYYLSKEDCDKASREYKNSNSRYRNFCQTYFTAGDEEQFDKARDWSNSRTPKDEVKCQTEFQFDIWNGYVSAEADSITNTFAYIFHKLKKGIYVRIKDNKIASFLPFSKAKFVNEWSEKIRVHPKYKDTIEFLKHINEMEGRHFNEHRVNKFTDEWYANNCLIRYEFPLSEGDTGTSHMKNMLEELCQNRHVPDLEFFVNRRDFPLLKRDGTEPYEHMFDSDNVPLLSHNYEKYAPILSSVSKKNFADLPIPTIDDWARVKLYEGAFFSKTQNRQYSGNFSVPWEDRKPTAIFRGGSTGAGTTIDTNPRLKAAYISSLNERDCLGIPYLDAGITDWNLRPRKLKGEKYLQTIEISNLPFSLVSKLSPEEQCKYRYILHIEGHVCAFRLSLELSMGSTILLVESEYKLWFFHLLKPYEHYVPVKKDLSDLMDKIKWCRENDGKCKDIAYNAKIFFEKYLNKNGILDYLQSLLSQTKKAVGELLYPEKKPVHLLHEQECDWVKKNCIFKHPFEKKRLITTTKNTEIYSCDGYIIKYSKEKKAELLRDVFVFVQGGLKDIPNFVNIHGIDKDGGVIMDKIDGMTLLDWFKKEYNETEFVSILSQIALALHIAQNKSGFVHNDLMPWNVIIQKRKDTFEPEYNIFDKVYRLRPTRLYPVIIDYGKSHIVADNRHHGFINPFKMQSLRDILMLSFSSISSLVCVRKGEKSFLKPKEEQFLINLVNFFCQPTIMPQKFHSFTKMRHFIATHSSFSILTCLNMDDSKNNLNFLQYMQQFHHNAFSIQEPNWNRPVQQKAKKLPTLLFKNKLFVYYFFQQLNDPMLEGDFRNYLLSAKKSENIDIHPVQMDDEIYLSKKRMTKLLHEQEKVDMSLIEEKFLLSSIFSYRGVFEISKNDRKELSDYYEKIDVFKIMHNLANTSTLFDLLF
;
A
#
# COMPACT_ATOMS: atom_id res chain seq x y z
N MET A 1 18.45 -10.31 -28.12
CA MET A 1 18.65 -8.96 -28.70
C MET A 1 18.68 -7.99 -27.55
N THR A 2 19.81 -7.31 -27.33
CA THR A 2 19.95 -6.25 -26.32
C THR A 2 18.97 -5.13 -26.64
N ASN A 3 18.05 -4.81 -25.73
CA ASN A 3 17.18 -3.64 -25.90
C ASN A 3 18.09 -2.41 -25.88
N THR A 4 18.24 -1.76 -27.03
CA THR A 4 19.03 -0.54 -27.16
C THR A 4 18.25 0.65 -26.62
N ASP A 5 18.84 1.35 -25.66
CA ASP A 5 18.24 2.55 -25.05
C ASP A 5 17.99 3.66 -26.10
N TYR A 6 18.89 3.79 -27.07
CA TYR A 6 18.83 4.76 -28.18
C TYR A 6 19.30 4.12 -29.50
N TYR A 7 19.11 4.85 -30.60
CA TYR A 7 19.44 4.43 -31.97
C TYR A 7 20.35 5.47 -32.62
N LEU A 8 21.28 5.03 -33.48
CA LEU A 8 22.19 5.93 -34.21
C LEU A 8 21.60 6.44 -35.53
N SER A 9 20.43 5.93 -35.93
CA SER A 9 19.68 6.41 -37.08
C SER A 9 18.21 6.59 -36.74
N LYS A 10 17.57 7.58 -37.37
CA LYS A 10 16.13 7.82 -37.23
C LYS A 10 15.31 6.66 -37.79
N GLU A 11 15.75 6.07 -38.90
CA GLU A 11 15.07 4.95 -39.56
C GLU A 11 15.02 3.69 -38.68
N ASP A 12 16.12 3.35 -38.01
CA ASP A 12 16.16 2.20 -37.11
C ASP A 12 15.30 2.44 -35.86
N CYS A 13 15.32 3.66 -35.34
CA CYS A 13 14.44 4.07 -34.25
C CYS A 13 12.96 3.90 -34.63
N ASP A 14 12.58 4.28 -35.85
CA ASP A 14 11.21 4.17 -36.34
C ASP A 14 10.77 2.72 -36.55
N LYS A 15 11.65 1.86 -37.07
CA LYS A 15 11.40 0.41 -37.18
C LYS A 15 11.19 -0.22 -35.81
N ALA A 16 12.09 0.03 -34.85
CA ALA A 16 12.01 -0.55 -33.52
C ALA A 16 10.78 -0.07 -32.73
N SER A 17 10.33 1.17 -32.93
CA SER A 17 9.14 1.71 -32.28
C SER A 17 7.83 0.99 -32.63
N ARG A 18 7.83 0.14 -33.67
CA ARG A 18 6.67 -0.64 -34.14
C ARG A 18 6.65 -2.07 -33.62
N GLU A 19 7.73 -2.56 -32.99
CA GLU A 19 7.79 -3.93 -32.48
C GLU A 19 7.12 -4.04 -31.10
N TYR A 20 6.04 -4.83 -31.04
CA TYR A 20 5.33 -5.11 -29.79
C TYR A 20 5.85 -6.40 -29.17
N LYS A 21 6.66 -6.29 -28.11
CA LYS A 21 7.17 -7.45 -27.35
C LYS A 21 6.67 -7.40 -25.92
N ASN A 22 6.08 -8.51 -25.47
CA ASN A 22 5.70 -8.66 -24.08
C ASN A 22 6.96 -8.72 -23.21
N SER A 23 7.04 -7.82 -22.24
CA SER A 23 8.17 -7.65 -21.32
C SER A 23 7.95 -8.30 -19.96
N ASN A 24 6.74 -8.83 -19.71
CA ASN A 24 6.34 -9.40 -18.43
C ASN A 24 5.43 -10.62 -18.65
N SER A 25 5.96 -11.81 -18.32
CA SER A 25 5.28 -13.09 -18.52
C SER A 25 3.97 -13.25 -17.74
N ARG A 26 3.79 -12.52 -16.63
CA ARG A 26 2.57 -12.54 -15.80
C ARG A 26 1.47 -11.66 -16.39
N TYR A 27 1.82 -10.55 -17.04
CA TYR A 27 0.87 -9.55 -17.52
C TYR A 27 0.99 -9.33 -19.03
N ARG A 28 0.08 -9.92 -19.81
CA ARG A 28 0.13 -9.91 -21.28
C ARG A 28 0.15 -8.50 -21.90
N ASN A 29 -0.48 -7.52 -21.25
CA ASN A 29 -0.57 -6.14 -21.74
C ASN A 29 0.68 -5.28 -21.46
N PHE A 30 1.71 -5.83 -20.80
CA PHE A 30 2.93 -5.13 -20.45
C PHE A 30 3.97 -5.27 -21.57
N CYS A 31 3.97 -4.29 -22.47
CA CYS A 31 4.87 -4.25 -23.63
C CYS A 31 5.74 -3.01 -23.60
N GLN A 32 6.57 -2.93 -22.56
CA GLN A 32 7.59 -1.91 -22.34
C GLN A 32 8.97 -2.39 -22.81
N THR A 33 9.93 -1.48 -22.94
CA THR A 33 11.32 -1.78 -23.30
C THR A 33 12.03 -2.53 -22.18
N TYR A 34 11.70 -2.28 -20.92
CA TYR A 34 12.29 -2.99 -19.78
C TYR A 34 11.22 -3.82 -19.06
N PHE A 35 11.68 -4.88 -18.38
CA PHE A 35 10.83 -5.57 -17.41
C PHE A 35 10.21 -4.54 -16.47
N THR A 36 8.88 -4.53 -16.42
CA THR A 36 8.11 -3.61 -15.58
C THR A 36 7.35 -4.45 -14.56
N ALA A 37 7.63 -4.26 -13.27
CA ALA A 37 6.96 -4.98 -12.20
C ALA A 37 5.46 -4.59 -12.15
N GLY A 38 4.58 -5.59 -12.19
CA GLY A 38 3.14 -5.40 -12.23
C GLY A 38 2.42 -5.57 -10.88
N ASP A 39 3.13 -6.09 -9.88
CA ASP A 39 2.71 -6.38 -8.51
C ASP A 39 3.89 -6.28 -7.53
N GLU A 40 3.59 -6.29 -6.23
CA GLU A 40 4.57 -6.19 -5.14
C GLU A 40 5.58 -7.34 -5.16
N GLU A 41 5.13 -8.57 -5.45
CA GLU A 41 5.99 -9.75 -5.50
C GLU A 41 7.06 -9.64 -6.59
N GLN A 42 6.67 -9.16 -7.78
CA GLN A 42 7.61 -8.90 -8.88
C GLN A 42 8.59 -7.78 -8.53
N PHE A 43 8.16 -6.74 -7.81
CA PHE A 43 9.03 -5.65 -7.37
C PHE A 43 10.07 -6.16 -6.36
N ASP A 44 9.62 -6.84 -5.30
CA ASP A 44 10.49 -7.38 -4.25
C ASP A 44 11.48 -8.42 -4.78
N LYS A 45 11.08 -9.24 -5.75
CA LYS A 45 11.98 -10.23 -6.39
C LYS A 45 13.02 -9.60 -7.31
N ALA A 46 12.68 -8.51 -7.98
CA ALA A 46 13.56 -7.88 -8.96
C ALA A 46 14.49 -6.83 -8.34
N ARG A 47 14.19 -6.33 -7.13
CA ARG A 47 15.03 -5.38 -6.41
C ARG A 47 16.26 -6.06 -5.80
N ASP A 48 17.41 -5.40 -5.86
CA ASP A 48 18.62 -5.81 -5.15
C ASP A 48 18.52 -5.47 -3.65
N TRP A 49 18.65 -6.49 -2.79
CA TRP A 49 18.60 -6.39 -1.32
C TRP A 49 19.98 -6.34 -0.66
N SER A 50 21.06 -6.34 -1.44
CA SER A 50 22.41 -6.32 -0.88
C SER A 50 22.65 -5.05 -0.07
N ASN A 51 23.47 -5.10 0.98
CA ASN A 51 23.90 -3.89 1.66
C ASN A 51 24.82 -3.05 0.74
N SER A 52 24.64 -1.73 0.81
CA SER A 52 25.62 -0.81 0.23
C SER A 52 26.86 -0.82 1.12
N ARG A 53 28.04 -0.77 0.52
CA ARG A 53 29.29 -0.64 1.29
C ARG A 53 29.41 0.81 1.72
N THR A 54 29.93 1.07 2.91
CA THR A 54 30.32 2.44 3.30
C THR A 54 31.33 2.97 2.29
N PRO A 55 31.01 4.03 1.53
CA PRO A 55 31.99 4.66 0.67
C PRO A 55 33.10 5.22 1.57
N LYS A 56 34.35 4.89 1.30
CA LYS A 56 35.49 5.40 2.07
C LYS A 56 35.83 6.85 1.76
N ASP A 57 35.36 7.36 0.61
CA ASP A 57 35.74 8.67 0.08
C ASP A 57 34.52 9.60 -0.08
N GLU A 58 34.65 10.85 0.35
CA GLU A 58 33.67 11.89 0.03
C GLU A 58 33.64 12.16 -1.48
N VAL A 59 32.44 12.11 -2.07
CA VAL A 59 32.24 12.47 -3.48
C VAL A 59 32.45 13.98 -3.65
N LYS A 60 33.54 14.38 -4.30
CA LYS A 60 33.77 15.77 -4.72
C LYS A 60 32.94 16.10 -5.96
N CYS A 61 32.02 17.04 -5.81
CA CYS A 61 31.22 17.56 -6.92
C CYS A 61 32.05 18.51 -7.79
N GLN A 62 31.86 18.46 -9.11
CA GLN A 62 32.49 19.43 -10.02
C GLN A 62 31.91 20.84 -9.85
N THR A 63 30.59 20.92 -9.64
CA THR A 63 29.86 22.15 -9.35
C THR A 63 28.92 21.89 -8.18
N GLU A 64 28.86 22.81 -7.22
CA GLU A 64 27.94 22.72 -6.09
C GLU A 64 26.69 23.57 -6.32
N PHE A 65 25.53 22.95 -6.16
CA PHE A 65 24.21 23.60 -6.14
C PHE A 65 23.62 23.52 -4.73
N GLN A 66 22.56 24.25 -4.41
CA GLN A 66 21.85 24.12 -3.13
C GLN A 66 20.47 23.50 -3.34
N PHE A 67 20.13 22.51 -2.52
CA PHE A 67 18.85 21.81 -2.58
C PHE A 67 18.12 21.86 -1.23
N ASP A 68 16.83 22.17 -1.29
CA ASP A 68 15.93 22.03 -0.15
C ASP A 68 15.47 20.55 -0.05
N ILE A 69 16.29 19.73 0.61
CA ILE A 69 15.96 18.32 0.87
C ILE A 69 14.96 18.23 2.03
N TRP A 70 13.83 17.56 1.81
CA TRP A 70 12.79 17.40 2.82
C TRP A 70 13.23 16.50 3.98
N ASN A 71 12.92 16.90 5.22
CA ASN A 71 13.26 16.15 6.45
C ASN A 71 12.67 14.72 6.52
N GLY A 72 11.59 14.44 5.77
CA GLY A 72 11.03 13.09 5.66
C GLY A 72 11.92 12.10 4.90
N TYR A 73 12.97 12.59 4.22
CA TYR A 73 14.02 11.77 3.60
C TYR A 73 15.26 11.60 4.48
N VAL A 74 15.40 12.41 5.55
CA VAL A 74 16.60 12.40 6.39
C VAL A 74 16.64 11.15 7.26
N SER A 75 17.80 10.49 7.30
CA SER A 75 17.99 9.23 8.05
C SER A 75 16.95 8.16 7.67
N ALA A 76 16.64 8.04 6.38
CA ALA A 76 15.69 7.06 5.90
C ALA A 76 16.24 5.64 6.10
N GLU A 77 15.42 4.75 6.64
CA GLU A 77 15.74 3.33 6.83
C GLU A 77 15.34 2.48 5.61
N ALA A 78 15.77 1.21 5.55
CA ALA A 78 15.44 0.28 4.47
C ALA A 78 13.93 0.18 4.20
N ASP A 79 13.10 0.27 5.24
CA ASP A 79 11.63 0.25 5.12
C ASP A 79 11.08 1.45 4.35
N SER A 80 11.80 2.57 4.31
CA SER A 80 11.42 3.76 3.54
C SER A 80 11.33 3.48 2.04
N ILE A 81 12.11 2.52 1.53
CA ILE A 81 12.03 2.10 0.12
C ILE A 81 10.71 1.36 -0.13
N THR A 82 10.33 0.45 0.78
CA THR A 82 9.07 -0.29 0.72
C THR A 82 7.88 0.65 0.88
N ASN A 83 7.95 1.60 1.80
CA ASN A 83 6.95 2.65 2.03
C ASN A 83 6.74 3.51 0.78
N THR A 84 7.81 4.06 0.19
CA THR A 84 7.72 4.86 -1.03
C THR A 84 7.23 4.05 -2.22
N PHE A 85 7.67 2.79 -2.37
CA PHE A 85 7.12 1.92 -3.39
C PHE A 85 5.62 1.72 -3.21
N ALA A 86 5.16 1.31 -2.03
CA ALA A 86 3.74 1.10 -1.75
C ALA A 86 2.91 2.36 -2.03
N TYR A 87 3.40 3.52 -1.59
CA TYR A 87 2.80 4.82 -1.85
C TYR A 87 2.62 5.09 -3.36
N ILE A 88 3.71 5.09 -4.14
CA ILE A 88 3.64 5.40 -5.58
C ILE A 88 2.83 4.32 -6.31
N PHE A 89 3.04 3.04 -5.97
CA PHE A 89 2.45 1.90 -6.65
C PHE A 89 0.93 1.84 -6.45
N HIS A 90 0.45 2.04 -5.22
CA HIS A 90 -0.97 1.94 -4.91
C HIS A 90 -1.75 3.23 -5.15
N LYS A 91 -1.19 4.42 -4.87
CA LYS A 91 -1.89 5.69 -5.06
C LYS A 91 -1.71 6.30 -6.45
N LEU A 92 -0.51 6.16 -7.03
CA LEU A 92 -0.10 6.90 -8.24
C LEU A 92 0.18 5.97 -9.43
N LYS A 93 0.01 4.66 -9.20
CA LYS A 93 0.09 3.54 -10.14
C LYS A 93 1.49 3.13 -10.56
N LYS A 94 2.40 4.07 -10.84
CA LYS A 94 3.67 3.78 -11.54
C LYS A 94 4.80 4.74 -11.24
N GLY A 95 6.02 4.22 -11.36
CA GLY A 95 7.28 4.91 -11.14
C GLY A 95 8.46 4.07 -11.62
N ILE A 96 9.67 4.49 -11.28
CA ILE A 96 10.90 3.72 -11.51
C ILE A 96 11.68 3.70 -10.21
N TYR A 97 12.06 2.52 -9.74
CA TYR A 97 13.04 2.39 -8.67
C TYR A 97 14.45 2.34 -9.26
N VAL A 98 15.37 3.12 -8.69
CA VAL A 98 16.76 3.19 -9.12
C VAL A 98 17.67 2.96 -7.93
N ARG A 99 18.67 2.12 -8.13
CA ARG A 99 19.79 1.92 -7.21
C ARG A 99 21.10 2.17 -7.93
N ILE A 100 21.89 3.08 -7.39
CA ILE A 100 23.30 3.28 -7.76
C ILE A 100 24.15 2.61 -6.69
N LYS A 101 25.11 1.79 -7.13
CA LYS A 101 26.08 1.08 -6.29
C LYS A 101 27.43 1.01 -6.99
N ASP A 102 28.51 1.29 -6.27
CA ASP A 102 29.88 1.27 -6.79
C ASP A 102 30.01 2.13 -8.08
N ASN A 103 29.39 3.31 -8.05
CA ASN A 103 29.33 4.26 -9.17
C ASN A 103 28.74 3.66 -10.47
N LYS A 104 27.80 2.72 -10.35
CA LYS A 104 27.07 2.09 -11.47
C LYS A 104 25.60 1.92 -11.13
N ILE A 105 24.74 1.85 -12.14
CA ILE A 105 23.35 1.48 -11.93
C ILE A 105 23.27 -0.02 -11.60
N ALA A 106 23.02 -0.34 -10.33
CA ALA A 106 22.86 -1.71 -9.84
C ALA A 106 21.43 -2.22 -10.09
N SER A 107 20.44 -1.33 -10.05
CA SER A 107 19.05 -1.66 -10.38
C SER A 107 18.36 -0.50 -11.08
N PHE A 108 17.64 -0.81 -12.15
CA PHE A 108 16.73 0.10 -12.83
C PHE A 108 15.43 -0.65 -13.07
N LEU A 109 14.43 -0.41 -12.23
CA LEU A 109 13.21 -1.21 -12.17
C LEU A 109 11.97 -0.33 -12.32
N PRO A 110 11.45 -0.17 -13.56
CA PRO A 110 10.13 0.39 -13.77
C PRO A 110 9.06 -0.48 -13.11
N PHE A 111 8.00 0.14 -12.63
CA PHE A 111 6.82 -0.57 -12.10
C PHE A 111 5.52 0.12 -12.50
N SER A 112 4.46 -0.67 -12.65
CA SER A 112 3.10 -0.17 -12.84
C SER A 112 2.08 -1.17 -12.30
N LYS A 113 1.19 -0.74 -11.40
CA LYS A 113 0.18 -1.61 -10.80
C LYS A 113 -0.80 -2.12 -11.85
N ALA A 114 -0.74 -3.42 -12.16
CA ALA A 114 -1.53 -4.01 -13.24
C ALA A 114 -3.04 -3.92 -12.98
N LYS A 115 -3.44 -4.11 -11.72
CA LYS A 115 -4.81 -3.95 -11.21
C LYS A 115 -4.89 -2.70 -10.34
N PHE A 116 -4.91 -1.53 -10.96
CA PHE A 116 -4.95 -0.26 -10.25
C PHE A 116 -6.36 0.04 -9.73
N VAL A 117 -6.44 0.66 -8.56
CA VAL A 117 -7.68 1.06 -7.89
C VAL A 117 -7.42 2.42 -7.27
N ASN A 118 -8.32 3.37 -7.50
CA ASN A 118 -8.24 4.72 -6.95
C ASN A 118 -9.17 4.90 -5.75
N GLU A 119 -8.94 5.98 -5.01
CA GLU A 119 -9.65 6.32 -3.77
C GLU A 119 -10.54 7.56 -3.94
N TRP A 120 -10.87 7.92 -5.18
CA TRP A 120 -11.63 9.13 -5.52
C TRP A 120 -12.77 8.88 -6.52
N SER A 121 -13.07 7.61 -6.82
CA SER A 121 -14.07 7.21 -7.82
C SER A 121 -15.46 7.76 -7.55
N GLU A 122 -15.83 7.94 -6.28
CA GLU A 122 -17.11 8.49 -5.84
C GLU A 122 -17.26 9.99 -6.12
N LYS A 123 -16.15 10.66 -6.43
CA LYS A 123 -16.10 12.06 -6.87
C LYS A 123 -16.32 12.21 -8.38
N ILE A 124 -16.34 11.11 -9.13
CA ILE A 124 -16.56 11.13 -10.57
C ILE A 124 -18.05 11.22 -10.87
N ARG A 125 -18.45 12.35 -11.46
CA ARG A 125 -19.83 12.63 -11.88
C ARG A 125 -19.80 13.36 -13.20
N VAL A 126 -20.81 13.14 -14.03
CA VAL A 126 -21.02 13.92 -15.26
C VAL A 126 -22.25 14.81 -15.12
N HIS A 127 -22.25 15.92 -15.84
CA HIS A 127 -23.38 16.85 -15.84
C HIS A 127 -24.66 16.15 -16.33
N PRO A 128 -25.85 16.39 -15.75
CA PRO A 128 -27.10 15.70 -16.16
C PRO A 128 -27.47 15.82 -17.65
N LYS A 129 -26.93 16.82 -18.35
CA LYS A 129 -27.05 16.95 -19.82
C LYS A 129 -26.46 15.75 -20.57
N TYR A 130 -25.45 15.12 -19.98
CA TYR A 130 -24.90 13.84 -20.41
C TYR A 130 -25.52 12.76 -19.52
N LYS A 131 -26.39 11.92 -20.10
CA LYS A 131 -27.10 10.85 -19.40
C LYS A 131 -26.21 10.04 -18.46
N ASP A 132 -25.00 9.72 -18.92
CA ASP A 132 -23.98 8.98 -18.18
C ASP A 132 -22.57 9.32 -18.70
N THR A 133 -21.56 8.69 -18.08
CA THR A 133 -20.16 8.85 -18.44
C THR A 133 -19.86 8.44 -19.88
N ILE A 134 -20.56 7.44 -20.43
CA ILE A 134 -20.32 6.96 -21.79
C ILE A 134 -20.75 8.03 -22.79
N GLU A 135 -21.92 8.64 -22.61
CA GLU A 135 -22.37 9.74 -23.48
C GLU A 135 -21.45 10.98 -23.39
N PHE A 136 -20.92 11.29 -22.20
CA PHE A 136 -19.92 12.35 -22.06
C PHE A 136 -18.63 12.07 -22.84
N LEU A 137 -18.12 10.84 -22.77
CA LEU A 137 -16.91 10.44 -23.50
C LEU A 137 -17.15 10.36 -25.02
N LYS A 138 -18.35 9.95 -25.43
CA LYS A 138 -18.78 9.95 -26.82
C LYS A 138 -18.79 11.37 -27.38
N HIS A 139 -19.40 12.31 -26.66
CA HIS A 139 -19.39 13.73 -27.02
C HIS A 139 -17.97 14.30 -27.18
N ILE A 140 -17.03 13.93 -26.30
CA ILE A 140 -15.61 14.32 -26.46
C ILE A 140 -15.01 13.77 -27.76
N ASN A 141 -15.27 12.50 -28.08
CA ASN A 141 -14.72 11.88 -29.30
C ASN A 141 -15.34 12.51 -30.57
N GLU A 142 -16.63 12.82 -30.55
CA GLU A 142 -17.31 13.55 -31.63
C GLU A 142 -16.67 14.92 -31.87
N MET A 143 -16.39 15.69 -30.79
CA MET A 143 -15.68 16.97 -30.90
C MET A 143 -14.24 16.83 -31.42
N GLU A 144 -13.55 15.72 -31.11
CA GLU A 144 -12.22 15.41 -31.65
C GLU A 144 -12.27 14.89 -33.11
N GLY A 145 -13.46 14.69 -33.68
CA GLY A 145 -13.63 14.05 -34.99
C GLY A 145 -13.21 12.57 -35.00
N ARG A 146 -13.24 11.90 -33.85
CA ARG A 146 -12.83 10.49 -33.67
C ARG A 146 -14.05 9.59 -33.53
N HIS A 147 -13.95 8.37 -34.05
CA HIS A 147 -14.96 7.33 -33.83
C HIS A 147 -14.93 6.84 -32.37
N PHE A 148 -16.03 7.02 -31.65
CA PHE A 148 -16.18 6.50 -30.29
C PHE A 148 -16.34 4.97 -30.30
N ASN A 149 -15.51 4.26 -29.53
CA ASN A 149 -15.62 2.82 -29.34
C ASN A 149 -15.79 2.50 -27.85
N GLU A 150 -17.00 2.12 -27.46
CA GLU A 150 -17.36 1.79 -26.07
C GLU A 150 -16.55 0.61 -25.52
N HIS A 151 -16.16 -0.36 -26.36
CA HIS A 151 -15.32 -1.49 -25.94
C HIS A 151 -13.91 -1.08 -25.51
N ARG A 152 -13.49 0.15 -25.86
CA ARG A 152 -12.21 0.72 -25.43
C ARG A 152 -12.31 1.59 -24.18
N VAL A 153 -13.47 1.59 -23.52
CA VAL A 153 -13.72 2.33 -22.29
C VAL A 153 -13.80 1.37 -21.11
N ASN A 154 -13.01 1.62 -20.08
CA ASN A 154 -13.19 1.00 -18.79
C ASN A 154 -14.44 1.60 -18.13
N LYS A 155 -15.49 0.78 -17.96
CA LYS A 155 -16.76 1.21 -17.35
C LYS A 155 -16.67 1.40 -15.84
N PHE A 156 -15.54 1.02 -15.25
CA PHE A 156 -15.29 1.04 -13.83
C PHE A 156 -14.44 2.24 -13.44
N THR A 157 -15.06 3.24 -12.81
CA THR A 157 -14.40 4.51 -12.47
C THR A 157 -13.39 4.38 -11.34
N ASP A 158 -13.40 3.31 -10.53
CA ASP A 158 -12.36 3.07 -9.51
C ASP A 158 -11.06 2.51 -10.11
N GLU A 159 -11.12 1.91 -11.30
CA GLU A 159 -9.95 1.41 -12.03
C GLU A 159 -9.33 2.48 -12.94
N TRP A 160 -9.98 3.65 -13.01
CA TRP A 160 -9.43 4.81 -13.68
C TRP A 160 -8.23 5.32 -12.90
N TYR A 161 -7.33 5.99 -13.61
CA TYR A 161 -6.19 6.62 -12.96
C TYR A 161 -6.05 8.06 -13.40
N ALA A 162 -5.57 8.88 -12.48
CA ALA A 162 -5.42 10.29 -12.68
C ALA A 162 -3.97 10.66 -13.04
N ASN A 163 -3.81 11.84 -13.58
CA ASN A 163 -2.56 12.61 -13.60
C ASN A 163 -2.95 14.02 -13.14
N ASN A 164 -2.99 14.21 -11.82
CA ASN A 164 -3.64 15.33 -11.15
C ASN A 164 -5.08 15.55 -11.62
N CYS A 165 -5.38 16.60 -12.40
CA CYS A 165 -6.74 16.91 -12.86
C CYS A 165 -7.23 16.02 -14.02
N LEU A 166 -6.32 15.35 -14.73
CA LEU A 166 -6.64 14.58 -15.94
C LEU A 166 -7.01 13.16 -15.60
N ILE A 167 -8.02 12.63 -16.28
CA ILE A 167 -8.50 11.26 -16.06
C ILE A 167 -8.20 10.38 -17.27
N ARG A 168 -7.83 9.12 -17.00
CA ARG A 168 -7.65 8.07 -18.00
C ARG A 168 -8.59 6.90 -17.74
N TYR A 169 -9.26 6.48 -18.80
CA TYR A 169 -10.38 5.53 -18.78
C TYR A 169 -10.23 4.39 -19.80
N GLU A 170 -9.09 4.26 -20.48
CA GLU A 170 -8.94 3.29 -21.56
C GLU A 170 -9.01 1.82 -21.11
N PHE A 171 -9.52 0.97 -22.01
CA PHE A 171 -9.53 -0.48 -21.90
C PHE A 171 -9.15 -1.15 -23.24
N PRO A 172 -8.37 -2.25 -23.26
CA PRO A 172 -7.44 -2.62 -22.19
C PRO A 172 -6.45 -1.48 -21.95
N LEU A 173 -5.93 -1.41 -20.73
CA LEU A 173 -5.00 -0.36 -20.34
C LEU A 173 -3.70 -0.50 -21.12
N SER A 174 -3.33 0.56 -21.85
CA SER A 174 -2.07 0.61 -22.59
C SER A 174 -1.01 1.32 -21.76
N GLU A 175 -0.03 0.55 -21.28
CA GLU A 175 1.13 1.07 -20.57
C GLU A 175 2.21 1.51 -21.55
N GLY A 176 2.28 2.82 -21.79
CA GLY A 176 3.34 3.40 -22.61
C GLY A 176 4.68 3.43 -21.87
N ASP A 177 5.76 3.24 -22.61
CA ASP A 177 7.13 3.33 -22.08
C ASP A 177 7.84 4.68 -22.33
N THR A 178 7.07 5.77 -22.44
CA THR A 178 7.64 7.09 -22.74
C THR A 178 8.61 7.52 -21.64
N GLY A 179 9.82 7.93 -22.03
CA GLY A 179 10.82 8.53 -21.14
C GLY A 179 11.72 7.56 -20.38
N THR A 180 11.40 6.26 -20.36
CA THR A 180 12.13 5.28 -19.54
C THR A 180 13.57 5.07 -20.03
N SER A 181 13.77 4.87 -21.34
CA SER A 181 15.11 4.73 -21.91
C SER A 181 15.94 6.01 -21.80
N HIS A 182 15.32 7.19 -21.91
CA HIS A 182 15.99 8.47 -21.68
C HIS A 182 16.55 8.54 -20.28
N MET A 183 15.73 8.21 -19.27
CA MET A 183 16.11 8.26 -17.87
C MET A 183 17.23 7.27 -17.55
N LYS A 184 17.14 6.03 -18.05
CA LYS A 184 18.20 5.03 -17.88
C LYS A 184 19.52 5.51 -18.48
N ASN A 185 19.51 5.91 -19.75
CA ASN A 185 20.72 6.38 -20.43
C ASN A 185 21.34 7.62 -19.77
N MET A 186 20.52 8.56 -19.30
CA MET A 186 20.99 9.74 -18.56
C MET A 186 21.74 9.37 -17.28
N LEU A 187 21.19 8.43 -16.51
CA LEU A 187 21.81 7.97 -15.27
C LEU A 187 23.05 7.09 -15.53
N GLU A 188 23.09 6.33 -16.62
CA GLU A 188 24.27 5.56 -17.03
C GLU A 188 25.41 6.49 -17.43
N GLU A 189 25.13 7.52 -18.23
CA GLU A 189 26.11 8.52 -18.63
C GLU A 189 26.59 9.36 -17.43
N LEU A 190 25.72 9.62 -16.46
CA LEU A 190 26.12 10.22 -15.18
C LEU A 190 27.17 9.35 -14.47
N CYS A 191 26.89 8.06 -14.28
CA CYS A 191 27.80 7.13 -13.61
C CYS A 191 29.13 6.94 -14.37
N GLN A 192 29.11 7.05 -15.71
CA GLN A 192 30.30 6.93 -16.55
C GLN A 192 31.19 8.18 -16.49
N ASN A 193 30.60 9.37 -16.36
CA ASN A 193 31.33 10.65 -16.49
C ASN A 193 31.52 11.38 -15.15
N ARG A 194 30.84 10.95 -14.09
CA ARG A 194 30.92 11.53 -12.75
C ARG A 194 31.04 10.41 -11.72
N HIS A 195 31.63 10.74 -10.58
CA HIS A 195 31.56 9.89 -9.40
C HIS A 195 30.28 10.22 -8.63
N VAL A 196 29.44 9.22 -8.36
CA VAL A 196 28.13 9.32 -7.74
C VAL A 196 28.08 8.35 -6.56
N PRO A 197 27.53 8.76 -5.39
CA PRO A 197 27.49 7.88 -4.24
C PRO A 197 26.47 6.75 -4.38
N ASP A 198 26.65 5.71 -3.55
CA ASP A 198 25.67 4.65 -3.34
C ASP A 198 24.36 5.22 -2.77
N LEU A 199 23.30 5.18 -3.57
CA LEU A 199 22.00 5.77 -3.25
C LEU A 199 20.86 5.01 -3.93
N GLU A 200 19.73 4.98 -3.24
CA GLU A 200 18.47 4.47 -3.75
C GLU A 200 17.42 5.58 -3.75
N PHE A 201 16.64 5.64 -4.84
CA PHE A 201 15.61 6.63 -5.02
C PHE A 201 14.57 6.18 -6.04
N PHE A 202 13.46 6.90 -6.10
CA PHE A 202 12.41 6.69 -7.08
C PHE A 202 12.41 7.83 -8.09
N VAL A 203 12.11 7.52 -9.35
CA VAL A 203 11.85 8.50 -10.39
C VAL A 203 10.36 8.46 -10.73
N ASN A 204 9.72 9.61 -10.62
CA ASN A 204 8.35 9.83 -11.04
C ASN A 204 8.23 9.78 -12.57
N ARG A 205 7.25 9.01 -13.06
CA ARG A 205 6.92 8.89 -14.49
C ARG A 205 5.75 9.76 -14.94
N ARG A 206 5.18 10.55 -14.04
CA ARG A 206 4.04 11.44 -14.24
C ARG A 206 4.53 12.87 -14.46
N ASP A 207 3.63 13.71 -14.96
CA ASP A 207 3.93 15.13 -15.18
C ASP A 207 3.96 15.92 -13.86
N PHE A 208 3.04 15.58 -12.94
CA PHE A 208 2.87 16.28 -11.67
C PHE A 208 3.73 15.66 -10.56
N PRO A 209 4.23 16.47 -9.61
CA PRO A 209 4.92 15.96 -8.42
C PRO A 209 3.98 15.10 -7.57
N LEU A 210 4.56 14.20 -6.78
CA LEU A 210 3.84 13.06 -6.20
C LEU A 210 3.61 13.18 -4.70
N LEU A 211 4.48 13.80 -3.93
CA LEU A 211 4.42 13.76 -2.46
C LEU A 211 4.48 15.16 -1.88
N LYS A 212 3.50 15.52 -1.05
CA LYS A 212 3.52 16.77 -0.29
C LYS A 212 4.22 16.58 1.05
N ARG A 213 4.90 17.63 1.50
CA ARG A 213 5.67 17.67 2.75
C ARG A 213 4.79 17.63 4.01
N ASP A 214 3.51 17.96 3.87
CA ASP A 214 2.53 18.06 4.97
C ASP A 214 1.64 16.82 5.13
N GLY A 215 1.89 15.75 4.36
CA GLY A 215 1.13 14.51 4.45
C GLY A 215 -0.31 14.60 3.88
N THR A 216 -0.58 15.58 3.02
CA THR A 216 -1.86 15.69 2.30
C THR A 216 -1.81 15.09 0.89
N GLU A 217 -2.98 14.84 0.29
CA GLU A 217 -3.11 14.27 -1.04
C GLU A 217 -2.51 15.20 -2.13
N PRO A 218 -1.68 14.66 -3.05
CA PRO A 218 -1.00 15.46 -4.08
C PRO A 218 -1.93 15.88 -5.22
N TYR A 219 -3.00 15.11 -5.48
CA TYR A 219 -3.94 15.36 -6.57
C TYR A 219 -5.18 16.12 -6.07
N GLU A 220 -4.95 17.36 -5.66
CA GLU A 220 -5.92 18.30 -5.06
C GLU A 220 -7.24 18.39 -5.84
N HIS A 221 -7.15 18.32 -7.17
CA HIS A 221 -8.32 18.35 -8.06
C HIS A 221 -9.26 17.15 -7.87
N MET A 222 -8.72 15.97 -7.58
CA MET A 222 -9.51 14.75 -7.37
C MET A 222 -10.23 14.76 -6.03
N PHE A 223 -9.58 15.32 -5.00
CA PHE A 223 -10.09 15.34 -3.62
C PHE A 223 -10.85 16.61 -3.25
N ASP A 224 -10.91 17.58 -4.16
CA ASP A 224 -11.69 18.83 -4.01
C ASP A 224 -11.18 19.77 -2.90
N SER A 225 -9.94 19.57 -2.44
CA SER A 225 -9.33 20.33 -1.35
C SER A 225 -7.81 20.10 -1.35
N ASP A 226 -7.07 21.09 -0.85
CA ASP A 226 -5.61 20.98 -0.71
C ASP A 226 -5.20 20.30 0.61
N ASN A 227 -6.16 20.18 1.54
CA ASN A 227 -5.92 19.83 2.94
C ASN A 227 -6.41 18.42 3.28
N VAL A 228 -6.75 17.59 2.29
CA VAL A 228 -7.18 16.21 2.55
C VAL A 228 -5.94 15.41 2.97
N PRO A 229 -5.88 14.88 4.20
CA PRO A 229 -4.77 14.02 4.61
C PRO A 229 -4.69 12.79 3.69
N LEU A 230 -3.49 12.24 3.52
CA LEU A 230 -3.31 10.99 2.80
C LEU A 230 -4.23 9.90 3.37
N LEU A 231 -5.16 9.41 2.55
CA LEU A 231 -6.15 8.41 2.97
C LEU A 231 -5.52 7.04 3.27
N SER A 232 -4.38 6.77 2.67
CA SER A 232 -3.61 5.53 2.76
C SER A 232 -2.14 5.82 2.48
N HIS A 233 -1.26 4.89 2.90
CA HIS A 233 0.18 4.98 2.67
C HIS A 233 0.82 6.27 3.20
N ASN A 234 0.31 6.76 4.34
CA ASN A 234 0.91 7.84 5.11
C ASN A 234 1.97 7.27 6.06
N TYR A 235 3.23 7.55 5.78
CA TYR A 235 4.38 7.03 6.52
C TYR A 235 5.19 8.19 7.10
N GLU A 236 5.94 7.93 8.18
CA GLU A 236 6.83 8.93 8.76
C GLU A 236 8.01 9.25 7.83
N LYS A 237 8.54 8.21 7.16
CA LYS A 237 9.73 8.29 6.33
C LYS A 237 9.49 7.68 4.95
N TYR A 238 10.06 8.35 3.96
CA TYR A 238 10.01 7.96 2.56
C TYR A 238 11.43 7.95 2.00
N ALA A 239 11.68 7.09 1.01
CA ALA A 239 12.82 7.23 0.13
C ALA A 239 12.65 8.44 -0.81
N PRO A 240 13.75 9.06 -1.27
CA PRO A 240 13.71 10.22 -2.17
C PRO A 240 12.94 9.94 -3.46
N ILE A 241 12.12 10.91 -3.88
CA ILE A 241 11.39 10.87 -5.15
C ILE A 241 11.90 12.01 -6.03
N LEU A 242 12.36 11.68 -7.24
CA LEU A 242 12.84 12.63 -8.24
C LEU A 242 11.77 12.81 -9.33
N SER A 243 11.42 14.05 -9.63
CA SER A 243 10.35 14.42 -10.57
C SER A 243 10.83 15.46 -11.57
N SER A 244 10.37 15.40 -12.83
CA SER A 244 10.74 16.40 -13.85
C SER A 244 10.29 17.82 -13.49
N VAL A 245 9.31 17.93 -12.59
CA VAL A 245 8.74 19.16 -12.09
C VAL A 245 8.54 19.03 -10.58
N SER A 246 8.81 20.11 -9.86
CA SER A 246 8.42 20.25 -8.46
C SER A 246 7.56 21.51 -8.26
N LYS A 247 6.96 21.65 -7.08
CA LYS A 247 6.14 22.80 -6.66
C LYS A 247 6.43 23.08 -5.19
N LYS A 248 6.20 24.32 -4.74
CA LYS A 248 6.31 24.65 -3.31
C LYS A 248 5.48 23.66 -2.47
N ASN A 249 6.00 23.24 -1.32
CA ASN A 249 5.42 22.23 -0.41
C ASN A 249 5.43 20.78 -0.92
N PHE A 250 6.03 20.48 -2.07
CA PHE A 250 6.29 19.09 -2.48
C PHE A 250 7.67 18.62 -2.01
N ALA A 251 7.76 17.33 -1.69
CA ALA A 251 8.98 16.66 -1.30
C ALA A 251 9.82 16.24 -2.52
N ASP A 252 9.18 16.11 -3.69
CA ASP A 252 9.81 15.74 -4.94
C ASP A 252 11.02 16.64 -5.30
N LEU A 253 12.15 15.98 -5.58
CA LEU A 253 13.39 16.62 -6.00
C LEU A 253 13.39 16.79 -7.52
N PRO A 254 13.61 18.02 -8.06
CA PRO A 254 13.53 18.23 -9.49
C PRO A 254 14.72 17.58 -10.22
N ILE A 255 14.44 16.75 -11.22
CA ILE A 255 15.43 16.09 -12.09
C ILE A 255 15.37 16.65 -13.51
N PRO A 256 16.49 16.69 -14.27
CA PRO A 256 16.46 16.97 -15.69
C PRO A 256 15.42 16.18 -16.46
N THR A 257 14.72 16.86 -17.37
CA THR A 257 13.56 16.29 -18.05
C THR A 257 14.00 15.32 -19.16
N ILE A 258 13.08 14.46 -19.59
CA ILE A 258 13.33 13.58 -20.74
C ILE A 258 13.61 14.36 -22.03
N ASP A 259 13.09 15.58 -22.14
CA ASP A 259 13.30 16.48 -23.28
C ASP A 259 14.70 17.09 -23.25
N ASP A 260 15.20 17.44 -22.06
CA ASP A 260 16.57 17.92 -21.89
C ASP A 260 17.59 16.87 -22.34
N TRP A 261 17.40 15.63 -21.91
CA TRP A 261 18.29 14.54 -22.29
C TRP A 261 18.12 14.13 -23.76
N ALA A 262 16.89 14.10 -24.27
CA ALA A 262 16.64 13.83 -25.68
C ALA A 262 17.35 14.86 -26.58
N ARG A 263 17.34 16.15 -26.21
CA ARG A 263 18.07 17.20 -26.93
C ARG A 263 19.58 16.95 -26.93
N VAL A 264 20.17 16.65 -25.77
CA VAL A 264 21.60 16.35 -25.66
C VAL A 264 22.00 15.21 -26.59
N LYS A 265 21.29 14.08 -26.51
CA LYS A 265 21.61 12.91 -27.34
C LYS A 265 21.34 13.16 -28.82
N LEU A 266 20.35 13.97 -29.18
CA LEU A 266 20.13 14.36 -30.57
C LEU A 266 21.32 15.13 -31.15
N TYR A 267 21.93 16.04 -30.40
CA TYR A 267 23.16 16.74 -30.83
C TYR A 267 24.36 15.81 -30.98
N GLU A 268 24.36 14.66 -30.29
CA GLU A 268 25.35 13.59 -30.44
C GLU A 268 24.99 12.58 -31.56
N GLY A 269 23.91 12.82 -32.31
CA GLY A 269 23.46 11.91 -33.39
C GLY A 269 22.68 10.69 -32.92
N ALA A 270 22.18 10.69 -31.68
CA ALA A 270 21.41 9.59 -31.08
C ALA A 270 19.92 9.91 -30.92
N PHE A 271 19.08 8.93 -31.21
CA PHE A 271 17.62 9.04 -31.23
C PHE A 271 16.97 8.11 -30.22
N PHE A 272 15.95 8.61 -29.52
CA PHE A 272 15.10 7.80 -28.66
C PHE A 272 13.71 7.61 -29.27
N SER A 273 13.15 6.42 -29.09
CA SER A 273 11.78 6.13 -29.51
C SER A 273 10.75 7.07 -28.84
N LYS A 274 9.66 7.37 -29.56
CA LYS A 274 8.57 8.30 -29.20
C LYS A 274 8.95 9.79 -29.08
N THR A 275 10.23 10.15 -29.01
CA THR A 275 10.70 11.54 -29.06
C THR A 275 11.49 11.87 -30.32
N GLN A 276 11.73 10.89 -31.20
CA GLN A 276 12.53 11.05 -32.43
C GLN A 276 11.93 12.06 -33.43
N ASN A 277 10.64 12.34 -33.33
CA ASN A 277 9.94 13.32 -34.17
C ASN A 277 9.88 14.71 -33.56
N ARG A 278 10.42 14.91 -32.34
CA ARG A 278 10.52 16.23 -31.75
C ARG A 278 11.74 16.94 -32.32
N GLN A 279 11.53 18.16 -32.80
CA GLN A 279 12.60 19.02 -33.31
C GLN A 279 13.28 19.68 -32.11
N TYR A 280 14.42 19.14 -31.67
CA TYR A 280 15.27 19.76 -30.65
C TYR A 280 16.52 20.42 -31.24
N SER A 281 16.75 20.24 -32.54
CA SER A 281 17.87 20.81 -33.28
C SER A 281 17.35 21.76 -34.35
N GLY A 282 18.08 22.85 -34.58
CA GLY A 282 17.83 23.78 -35.67
C GLY A 282 18.85 24.90 -35.70
N ASN A 283 18.96 25.60 -36.83
CA ASN A 283 19.82 26.78 -36.92
C ASN A 283 19.13 28.00 -36.31
N PHE A 284 19.52 28.38 -35.09
CA PHE A 284 18.96 29.55 -34.39
C PHE A 284 19.75 30.85 -34.60
N SER A 285 20.60 30.91 -35.63
CA SER A 285 21.55 32.02 -35.88
C SER A 285 20.93 33.23 -36.59
N VAL A 286 19.63 33.51 -36.41
CA VAL A 286 18.98 34.68 -37.00
C VAL A 286 19.44 35.94 -36.28
N PRO A 287 20.05 36.94 -36.96
CA PRO A 287 20.40 38.22 -36.34
C PRO A 287 19.19 38.89 -35.70
N TRP A 288 19.37 39.58 -34.57
CA TRP A 288 18.28 40.23 -33.83
C TRP A 288 17.46 41.18 -34.71
N GLU A 289 18.13 41.93 -35.59
CA GLU A 289 17.49 42.93 -36.45
C GLU A 289 16.55 42.32 -37.49
N ASP A 290 16.83 41.08 -37.93
CA ASP A 290 16.02 40.36 -38.92
C ASP A 290 14.81 39.65 -38.29
N ARG A 291 14.70 39.67 -36.95
CA ARG A 291 13.60 39.03 -36.23
C ARG A 291 12.36 39.92 -36.24
N LYS A 292 11.21 39.28 -36.42
CA LYS A 292 9.90 39.95 -36.36
C LYS A 292 9.67 40.51 -34.94
N PRO A 293 9.35 41.80 -34.77
CA PRO A 293 9.13 42.42 -33.46
C PRO A 293 7.75 42.07 -32.87
N THR A 294 7.35 40.80 -32.94
CA THR A 294 6.06 40.24 -32.50
C THR A 294 6.32 39.11 -31.52
N ALA A 295 5.48 38.98 -30.50
CA ALA A 295 5.51 37.83 -29.60
C ALA A 295 4.83 36.62 -30.23
N ILE A 296 5.46 35.44 -30.20
CA ILE A 296 4.93 34.21 -30.78
C ILE A 296 4.56 33.17 -29.71
N PHE A 297 3.45 32.46 -29.93
CA PHE A 297 3.15 31.20 -29.26
C PHE A 297 2.46 30.20 -30.20
N ARG A 298 2.91 28.94 -30.15
CA ARG A 298 2.22 27.79 -30.76
C ARG A 298 2.21 26.61 -29.79
N GLY A 299 1.05 26.06 -29.48
CA GLY A 299 0.95 24.86 -28.64
C GLY A 299 -0.47 24.31 -28.55
N GLY A 300 -0.61 23.05 -28.12
CA GLY A 300 -1.93 22.49 -27.86
C GLY A 300 -2.60 23.11 -26.63
N SER A 301 -3.91 22.95 -26.49
CA SER A 301 -4.72 23.45 -25.37
C SER A 301 -4.54 22.66 -24.06
N THR A 302 -3.32 22.17 -23.81
CA THR A 302 -2.96 21.49 -22.54
C THR A 302 -3.12 22.44 -21.35
N GLY A 303 -3.33 21.89 -20.17
CA GLY A 303 -3.67 22.63 -18.95
C GLY A 303 -4.92 22.06 -18.27
N ALA A 304 -5.04 22.37 -16.98
CA ALA A 304 -6.21 22.00 -16.19
C ALA A 304 -7.45 22.80 -16.57
N GLY A 305 -7.31 24.10 -16.86
CA GLY A 305 -8.43 24.94 -17.26
C GLY A 305 -9.12 24.51 -18.56
N THR A 306 -10.42 24.76 -18.63
CA THR A 306 -11.32 24.38 -19.73
C THR A 306 -11.91 25.57 -20.48
N THR A 307 -11.72 26.79 -19.97
CA THR A 307 -12.27 28.05 -20.51
C THR A 307 -11.16 29.06 -20.81
N ILE A 308 -11.50 30.17 -21.48
CA ILE A 308 -10.59 31.28 -21.74
C ILE A 308 -9.99 31.84 -20.44
N ASP A 309 -10.78 31.96 -19.37
CA ASP A 309 -10.30 32.55 -18.11
C ASP A 309 -9.56 31.57 -17.20
N THR A 310 -9.74 30.27 -17.40
CA THR A 310 -9.10 29.24 -16.57
C THR A 310 -7.89 28.59 -17.23
N ASN A 311 -7.76 28.69 -18.56
CA ASN A 311 -6.64 28.13 -19.32
C ASN A 311 -5.82 29.26 -19.98
N PRO A 312 -4.57 29.51 -19.53
CA PRO A 312 -3.77 30.61 -20.03
C PRO A 312 -3.42 30.48 -21.53
N ARG A 313 -3.38 29.26 -22.09
CA ARG A 313 -3.14 29.07 -23.52
C ARG A 313 -4.35 29.49 -24.36
N LEU A 314 -5.56 29.21 -23.87
CA LEU A 314 -6.80 29.69 -24.49
C LEU A 314 -6.89 31.22 -24.38
N LYS A 315 -6.51 31.78 -23.22
CA LYS A 315 -6.44 33.24 -23.02
C LYS A 315 -5.47 33.91 -23.99
N ALA A 316 -4.27 33.36 -24.18
CA ALA A 316 -3.31 33.92 -25.13
C ALA A 316 -3.81 33.89 -26.57
N ALA A 317 -4.46 32.80 -27.01
CA ALA A 317 -5.09 32.73 -28.33
C ALA A 317 -6.24 33.73 -28.47
N TYR A 318 -7.05 33.93 -27.42
CA TYR A 318 -8.09 34.95 -27.38
C TYR A 318 -7.51 36.37 -27.51
N ILE A 319 -6.50 36.73 -26.70
CA ILE A 319 -5.83 38.03 -26.79
C ILE A 319 -5.26 38.26 -28.19
N SER A 320 -4.64 37.24 -28.78
CA SER A 320 -4.12 37.32 -30.15
C SER A 320 -5.22 37.53 -31.20
N SER A 321 -6.42 36.96 -30.98
CA SER A 321 -7.55 37.12 -31.90
C SER A 321 -8.11 38.55 -31.94
N LEU A 322 -7.84 39.36 -30.92
CA LEU A 322 -8.16 40.79 -30.90
C LEU A 322 -7.29 41.59 -31.89
N ASN A 323 -6.17 41.01 -32.35
CA ASN A 323 -5.30 41.54 -33.40
C ASN A 323 -4.81 42.98 -33.15
N GLU A 324 -4.45 43.30 -31.90
CA GLU A 324 -3.83 44.58 -31.55
C GLU A 324 -2.49 44.78 -32.28
N ARG A 325 -2.30 45.98 -32.84
CA ARG A 325 -1.16 46.39 -33.67
C ARG A 325 -0.57 47.71 -33.18
N ASP A 326 0.71 47.93 -33.49
CA ASP A 326 1.33 49.24 -33.27
C ASP A 326 1.01 50.25 -34.38
N CYS A 327 1.59 51.44 -34.29
CA CYS A 327 1.45 52.51 -35.26
C CYS A 327 1.99 52.18 -36.66
N LEU A 328 2.83 51.14 -36.79
CA LEU A 328 3.34 50.63 -38.07
C LEU A 328 2.51 49.47 -38.62
N GLY A 329 1.41 49.13 -37.95
CA GLY A 329 0.53 48.02 -38.33
C GLY A 329 1.10 46.63 -37.98
N ILE A 330 2.16 46.54 -37.18
CA ILE A 330 2.80 45.28 -36.80
C ILE A 330 2.09 44.68 -35.58
N PRO A 331 1.62 43.42 -35.64
CA PRO A 331 0.87 42.79 -34.56
C PRO A 331 1.75 42.60 -33.32
N TYR A 332 1.23 42.92 -32.13
CA TYR A 332 1.95 42.71 -30.87
C TYR A 332 2.12 41.21 -30.54
N LEU A 333 1.07 40.42 -30.76
CA LEU A 333 1.00 39.01 -30.41
C LEU A 333 0.51 38.17 -31.60
N ASP A 334 1.19 37.07 -31.84
CA ASP A 334 0.82 35.99 -32.75
C ASP A 334 0.78 34.67 -31.93
N ALA A 335 -0.33 34.42 -31.24
CA ALA A 335 -0.52 33.24 -30.41
C ALA A 335 -1.68 32.39 -30.90
N GLY A 336 -1.50 31.07 -30.91
CA GLY A 336 -2.60 30.18 -31.28
C GLY A 336 -2.47 28.74 -30.81
N ILE A 337 -3.63 28.08 -30.76
CA ILE A 337 -3.76 26.68 -30.38
C ILE A 337 -3.53 25.79 -31.60
N THR A 338 -2.63 24.81 -31.49
CA THR A 338 -2.29 23.92 -32.62
C THR A 338 -2.97 22.56 -32.58
N ASP A 339 -3.54 22.20 -31.43
CA ASP A 339 -4.21 20.91 -31.20
C ASP A 339 -5.13 21.01 -29.97
N TRP A 340 -6.31 20.36 -30.02
CA TRP A 340 -7.25 20.35 -28.91
C TRP A 340 -6.97 19.19 -27.95
N ASN A 341 -6.65 19.50 -26.69
CA ASN A 341 -6.59 18.51 -25.63
C ASN A 341 -7.95 18.40 -24.93
N LEU A 342 -8.85 17.54 -25.43
CA LEU A 342 -10.21 17.38 -24.91
C LEU A 342 -10.34 16.29 -23.84
N ARG A 343 -9.22 15.85 -23.23
CA ARG A 343 -9.24 14.80 -22.21
C ARG A 343 -10.17 15.18 -21.05
N PRO A 344 -10.99 14.25 -20.53
CA PRO A 344 -11.80 14.50 -19.34
C PRO A 344 -10.96 15.02 -18.16
N ARG A 345 -11.49 16.04 -17.48
CA ARG A 345 -10.86 16.66 -16.31
C ARG A 345 -11.83 16.67 -15.13
N LYS A 346 -11.33 16.32 -13.94
CA LYS A 346 -11.96 16.73 -12.68
C LYS A 346 -11.24 17.98 -12.21
N LEU A 347 -12.00 19.04 -11.95
CA LEU A 347 -11.45 20.29 -11.43
C LEU A 347 -11.85 20.47 -9.97
N LYS A 348 -11.00 21.14 -9.19
CA LYS A 348 -11.25 21.46 -7.79
C LYS A 348 -12.42 22.45 -7.70
N GLY A 349 -13.33 22.24 -6.76
CA GLY A 349 -14.59 22.97 -6.60
C GLY A 349 -15.71 22.52 -7.56
N GLU A 350 -15.38 21.79 -8.62
CA GLU A 350 -16.33 21.44 -9.67
C GLU A 350 -17.00 20.09 -9.40
N LYS A 351 -18.33 20.08 -9.37
CA LYS A 351 -19.12 18.87 -9.10
C LYS A 351 -19.03 17.82 -10.22
N TYR A 352 -18.89 18.27 -11.47
CA TYR A 352 -18.95 17.42 -12.66
C TYR A 352 -17.61 17.45 -13.41
N LEU A 353 -17.33 16.37 -14.13
CA LEU A 353 -16.25 16.34 -15.09
C LEU A 353 -16.46 17.40 -16.17
N GLN A 354 -15.36 17.99 -16.60
CA GLN A 354 -15.33 19.03 -17.62
C GLN A 354 -14.39 18.65 -18.77
N THR A 355 -14.60 19.30 -19.90
CA THR A 355 -13.71 19.32 -21.06
C THR A 355 -13.77 20.72 -21.70
N ILE A 356 -12.91 20.99 -22.68
CA ILE A 356 -12.97 22.24 -23.45
C ILE A 356 -14.11 22.13 -24.46
N GLU A 357 -15.06 23.06 -24.40
CA GLU A 357 -16.17 23.17 -25.35
C GLU A 357 -15.73 24.04 -26.54
N ILE A 358 -15.28 23.40 -27.63
CA ILE A 358 -14.66 24.09 -28.79
C ILE A 358 -15.62 25.12 -29.41
N SER A 359 -16.91 24.82 -29.46
CA SER A 359 -17.94 25.70 -30.05
C SER A 359 -18.08 27.04 -29.33
N ASN A 360 -17.60 27.16 -28.10
CA ASN A 360 -17.70 28.37 -27.30
C ASN A 360 -16.48 29.30 -27.46
N LEU A 361 -15.47 28.90 -28.24
CA LEU A 361 -14.24 29.66 -28.42
C LEU A 361 -14.31 30.54 -29.69
N PRO A 362 -13.90 31.82 -29.63
CA PRO A 362 -13.98 32.75 -30.75
C PRO A 362 -12.79 32.61 -31.73
N PHE A 363 -12.04 31.52 -31.66
CA PHE A 363 -10.87 31.24 -32.49
C PHE A 363 -10.77 29.76 -32.85
N SER A 364 -10.08 29.47 -33.94
CA SER A 364 -9.85 28.10 -34.44
C SER A 364 -8.40 27.67 -34.25
N LEU A 365 -8.11 26.41 -34.60
CA LEU A 365 -6.73 25.92 -34.63
C LEU A 365 -5.88 26.69 -35.63
N VAL A 366 -4.60 26.87 -35.31
CA VAL A 366 -3.57 27.42 -36.20
C VAL A 366 -2.50 26.37 -36.51
N SER A 367 -1.77 26.58 -37.60
CA SER A 367 -0.66 25.70 -37.98
C SER A 367 0.45 25.67 -36.93
N LYS A 368 1.06 24.49 -36.76
CA LYS A 368 2.27 24.32 -35.95
C LYS A 368 3.43 25.09 -36.58
N LEU A 369 4.33 25.59 -35.75
CA LEU A 369 5.61 26.16 -36.16
C LEU A 369 6.76 25.34 -35.55
N SER A 370 7.77 25.06 -36.36
CA SER A 370 9.04 24.50 -35.91
C SER A 370 9.79 25.46 -34.97
N PRO A 371 10.74 24.95 -34.16
CA PRO A 371 11.66 25.81 -33.41
C PRO A 371 12.39 26.85 -34.28
N GLU A 372 12.79 26.47 -35.51
CA GLU A 372 13.48 27.36 -36.46
C GLU A 372 12.57 28.47 -37.01
N GLU A 373 11.27 28.22 -37.09
CA GLU A 373 10.31 29.27 -37.46
C GLU A 373 10.00 30.18 -36.27
N GLN A 374 9.89 29.62 -35.07
CA GLN A 374 9.64 30.39 -33.85
C GLN A 374 10.82 31.30 -33.49
N CYS A 375 12.07 30.89 -33.74
CA CYS A 375 13.24 31.73 -33.48
C CYS A 375 13.28 32.99 -34.37
N LYS A 376 12.52 33.06 -35.46
CA LYS A 376 12.43 34.27 -36.31
C LYS A 376 11.66 35.42 -35.65
N TYR A 377 11.11 35.22 -34.45
CA TYR A 377 10.40 36.23 -33.68
C TYR A 377 11.29 36.74 -32.54
N ARG A 378 11.20 38.04 -32.23
CA ARG A 378 11.98 38.66 -31.14
C ARG A 378 11.56 38.12 -29.77
N TYR A 379 10.27 37.82 -29.58
CA TYR A 379 9.74 37.41 -28.29
C TYR A 379 9.04 36.06 -28.38
N ILE A 380 9.37 35.12 -27.49
CA ILE A 380 8.68 33.83 -27.37
C ILE A 380 7.88 33.84 -26.08
N LEU A 381 6.57 33.69 -26.18
CA LEU A 381 5.69 33.59 -25.02
C LEU A 381 5.71 32.16 -24.48
N HIS A 382 6.25 31.97 -23.29
CA HIS A 382 6.30 30.66 -22.63
C HIS A 382 5.13 30.50 -21.67
N ILE A 383 4.19 29.63 -22.02
CA ILE A 383 3.01 29.30 -21.20
C ILE A 383 3.06 27.84 -20.77
N GLU A 384 2.84 27.60 -19.48
CA GLU A 384 2.71 26.24 -18.92
C GLU A 384 1.56 25.46 -19.59
N GLY A 385 1.67 24.13 -19.54
CA GLY A 385 0.63 23.21 -19.99
C GLY A 385 -0.08 22.61 -18.80
N HIS A 386 -0.06 21.27 -18.70
CA HIS A 386 -0.50 20.58 -17.47
C HIS A 386 0.39 20.93 -16.28
N VAL A 387 1.69 21.08 -16.54
CA VAL A 387 2.76 21.58 -15.66
C VAL A 387 3.68 22.48 -16.50
N CYS A 388 4.87 22.85 -15.99
CA CYS A 388 5.89 23.55 -16.80
C CYS A 388 6.10 22.87 -18.16
N ALA A 389 6.16 23.65 -19.23
CA ALA A 389 6.43 23.10 -20.56
C ALA A 389 7.93 22.83 -20.71
N PHE A 390 8.30 21.57 -20.96
CA PHE A 390 9.72 21.14 -20.99
C PHE A 390 10.53 21.78 -22.12
N ARG A 391 9.86 22.37 -23.12
CA ARG A 391 10.51 23.13 -24.20
C ARG A 391 11.23 24.41 -23.76
N LEU A 392 11.03 24.89 -22.52
CA LEU A 392 11.69 26.11 -22.03
C LEU A 392 13.21 26.05 -22.22
N SER A 393 13.81 24.90 -21.95
CA SER A 393 15.26 24.74 -22.10
C SER A 393 15.72 24.92 -23.55
N LEU A 394 14.94 24.48 -24.54
CA LEU A 394 15.25 24.75 -25.93
C LEU A 394 15.01 26.23 -26.29
N GLU A 395 13.91 26.82 -25.83
CA GLU A 395 13.56 28.22 -26.11
C GLU A 395 14.66 29.20 -25.64
N LEU A 396 15.29 28.94 -24.49
CA LEU A 396 16.43 29.72 -23.98
C LEU A 396 17.64 29.73 -24.94
N SER A 397 17.78 28.72 -25.82
CA SER A 397 18.86 28.65 -26.82
C SER A 397 18.57 29.41 -28.11
N MET A 398 17.33 29.86 -28.34
CA MET A 398 16.87 30.35 -29.65
C MET A 398 17.31 31.79 -29.97
N GLY A 399 17.87 32.52 -29.00
CA GLY A 399 18.26 33.93 -29.17
C GLY A 399 17.07 34.90 -29.27
N SER A 400 15.89 34.48 -28.81
CA SER A 400 14.71 35.32 -28.63
C SER A 400 14.52 35.65 -27.14
N THR A 401 13.93 36.80 -26.82
CA THR A 401 13.57 37.11 -25.44
C THR A 401 12.40 36.25 -25.00
N ILE A 402 12.54 35.53 -23.90
CA ILE A 402 11.47 34.71 -23.35
C ILE A 402 10.54 35.58 -22.49
N LEU A 403 9.25 35.61 -22.83
CA LEU A 403 8.18 36.13 -21.99
C LEU A 403 7.66 34.97 -21.15
N LEU A 404 8.18 34.83 -19.93
CA LEU A 404 7.90 33.68 -19.07
C LEU A 404 6.68 33.94 -18.18
N VAL A 405 5.60 33.22 -18.43
CA VAL A 405 4.39 33.26 -17.60
C VAL A 405 4.67 32.59 -16.26
N GLU A 406 4.28 33.27 -15.18
CA GLU A 406 4.42 32.77 -13.82
C GLU A 406 3.69 31.43 -13.63
N SER A 407 4.40 30.47 -13.03
CA SER A 407 3.93 29.13 -12.77
C SER A 407 4.29 28.71 -11.34
N GLU A 408 3.40 27.98 -10.69
CA GLU A 408 3.66 27.33 -9.39
C GLU A 408 4.61 26.13 -9.51
N TYR A 409 4.64 25.54 -10.70
CA TYR A 409 5.52 24.46 -11.06
C TYR A 409 6.90 25.02 -11.43
N LYS A 410 7.96 24.26 -11.14
CA LYS A 410 9.34 24.65 -11.38
C LYS A 410 10.12 23.48 -11.99
N LEU A 411 10.90 23.76 -13.05
CA LEU A 411 11.91 22.84 -13.56
C LEU A 411 13.20 22.94 -12.74
N TRP A 412 14.07 21.95 -12.88
CA TRP A 412 15.33 21.80 -12.13
C TRP A 412 16.26 23.03 -12.16
N PHE A 413 16.25 23.82 -13.24
CA PHE A 413 17.09 25.01 -13.41
C PHE A 413 16.40 26.35 -13.05
N PHE A 414 15.13 26.36 -12.61
CA PHE A 414 14.39 27.62 -12.37
C PHE A 414 15.04 28.49 -11.30
N HIS A 415 15.65 27.90 -10.27
CA HIS A 415 16.33 28.62 -9.19
C HIS A 415 17.60 29.36 -9.67
N LEU A 416 18.09 29.06 -10.86
CA LEU A 416 19.23 29.73 -11.49
C LEU A 416 18.79 30.84 -12.46
N LEU A 417 17.52 30.82 -12.91
CA LEU A 417 16.97 31.85 -13.77
C LEU A 417 16.66 33.11 -12.97
N LYS A 418 16.79 34.26 -13.64
CA LYS A 418 16.60 35.57 -13.02
C LYS A 418 15.75 36.45 -13.93
N PRO A 419 14.69 37.09 -13.39
CA PRO A 419 13.83 37.98 -14.16
C PRO A 419 14.63 39.21 -14.63
N TYR A 420 14.35 39.67 -15.84
CA TYR A 420 15.01 40.77 -16.55
C TYR A 420 16.52 40.59 -16.82
N GLU A 421 17.11 39.45 -16.44
CA GLU A 421 18.46 39.04 -16.85
C GLU A 421 18.37 37.94 -17.91
N HIS A 422 17.53 36.92 -17.68
CA HIS A 422 17.38 35.75 -18.57
C HIS A 422 16.01 35.69 -19.29
N TYR A 423 14.99 36.39 -18.78
CA TYR A 423 13.64 36.39 -19.34
C TYR A 423 12.85 37.60 -18.84
N VAL A 424 11.71 37.92 -19.45
CA VAL A 424 10.76 38.95 -18.98
C VAL A 424 9.57 38.25 -18.29
N PRO A 425 9.29 38.52 -17.01
CA PRO A 425 8.18 37.89 -16.29
C PRO A 425 6.81 38.42 -16.75
N VAL A 426 5.84 37.51 -16.88
CA VAL A 426 4.42 37.79 -17.16
C VAL A 426 3.58 37.15 -16.05
N LYS A 427 2.50 37.82 -15.61
CA LYS A 427 1.59 37.29 -14.58
C LYS A 427 0.91 36.00 -15.03
N LYS A 428 0.59 35.13 -14.07
CA LYS A 428 -0.07 33.82 -14.29
C LYS A 428 -1.38 33.92 -15.08
N ASP A 429 -2.14 35.00 -14.90
CA ASP A 429 -3.44 35.26 -15.54
C ASP A 429 -3.34 35.99 -16.89
N LEU A 430 -2.12 36.32 -17.34
CA LEU A 430 -1.81 37.11 -18.54
C LEU A 430 -2.37 38.54 -18.54
N SER A 431 -2.78 39.06 -17.38
CA SER A 431 -3.36 40.40 -17.28
C SER A 431 -2.41 41.53 -17.70
N ASP A 432 -1.09 41.32 -17.57
CA ASP A 432 -0.05 42.27 -17.97
C ASP A 432 0.66 41.89 -19.27
N LEU A 433 0.20 40.85 -19.99
CA LEU A 433 0.90 40.33 -21.18
C LEU A 433 1.12 41.42 -22.23
N MET A 434 0.08 42.20 -22.56
CA MET A 434 0.17 43.25 -23.57
C MET A 434 1.11 44.38 -23.14
N ASP A 435 1.11 44.73 -21.86
CA ASP A 435 2.02 45.75 -21.31
C ASP A 435 3.47 45.27 -21.35
N LYS A 436 3.73 43.98 -21.07
CA LYS A 436 5.08 43.41 -21.19
C LYS A 436 5.58 43.38 -22.62
N ILE A 437 4.72 43.08 -23.60
CA ILE A 437 5.09 43.12 -25.02
C ILE A 437 5.39 44.56 -25.47
N LYS A 438 4.56 45.54 -25.07
CA LYS A 438 4.80 46.97 -25.35
C LYS A 438 6.11 47.45 -24.74
N TRP A 439 6.36 47.11 -23.47
CA TRP A 439 7.63 47.39 -22.79
C TRP A 439 8.83 46.80 -23.54
N CYS A 440 8.72 45.56 -24.05
CA CYS A 440 9.79 44.94 -24.82
C CYS A 440 10.09 45.73 -26.11
N ARG A 441 9.07 46.22 -26.82
CA ARG A 441 9.26 47.07 -28.01
C ARG A 441 9.95 48.39 -27.69
N GLU A 442 9.58 49.01 -26.57
CA GLU A 442 10.18 50.26 -26.10
C GLU A 442 11.61 50.09 -25.56
N ASN A 443 12.01 48.85 -25.23
CA ASN A 443 13.30 48.51 -24.64
C ASN A 443 14.06 47.46 -25.48
N ASP A 444 13.99 47.56 -26.81
CA ASP A 444 14.49 46.54 -27.73
C ASP A 444 15.96 46.12 -27.48
N GLY A 445 16.84 47.09 -27.22
CA GLY A 445 18.24 46.81 -26.87
C GLY A 445 18.39 45.96 -25.61
N LYS A 446 17.59 46.23 -24.57
CA LYS A 446 17.59 45.40 -23.35
C LYS A 446 17.05 43.99 -23.62
N CYS A 447 16.03 43.87 -24.48
CA CYS A 447 15.49 42.57 -24.87
C CYS A 447 16.54 41.72 -25.61
N LYS A 448 17.35 42.35 -26.46
CA LYS A 448 18.51 41.72 -27.12
C LYS A 448 19.53 41.20 -26.09
N ASP A 449 19.86 41.99 -25.08
CA ASP A 449 20.77 41.58 -24.00
C ASP A 449 20.19 40.42 -23.17
N ILE A 450 18.89 40.48 -22.83
CA ILE A 450 18.20 39.39 -22.12
C ILE A 450 18.24 38.09 -22.94
N ALA A 451 17.97 38.17 -24.24
CA ALA A 451 18.02 37.01 -25.14
C ALA A 451 19.44 36.43 -25.26
N TYR A 452 20.46 37.29 -25.28
CA TYR A 452 21.87 36.87 -25.26
C TYR A 452 22.22 36.15 -23.95
N ASN A 453 21.87 36.72 -22.80
CA ASN A 453 22.10 36.12 -21.49
C ASN A 453 21.38 34.77 -21.33
N ALA A 454 20.16 34.64 -21.86
CA ALA A 454 19.43 33.38 -21.90
C ALA A 454 20.20 32.28 -22.67
N LYS A 455 20.84 32.65 -23.79
CA LYS A 455 21.67 31.73 -24.57
C LYS A 455 22.94 31.33 -23.80
N ILE A 456 23.62 32.27 -23.16
CA ILE A 456 24.78 31.98 -22.30
C ILE A 456 24.39 31.07 -21.13
N PHE A 457 23.21 31.30 -20.53
CA PHE A 457 22.66 30.42 -19.50
C PHE A 457 22.45 28.99 -20.01
N PHE A 458 21.87 28.84 -21.20
CA PHE A 458 21.69 27.54 -21.85
C PHE A 458 23.03 26.84 -22.08
N GLU A 459 24.00 27.56 -22.67
CA GLU A 459 25.33 27.03 -22.95
C GLU A 459 26.09 26.64 -21.69
N LYS A 460 25.83 27.27 -20.55
CA LYS A 460 26.47 26.96 -19.27
C LYS A 460 25.81 25.78 -18.55
N TYR A 461 24.49 25.79 -18.39
CA TYR A 461 23.79 24.88 -17.47
C TYR A 461 22.98 23.79 -18.18
N LEU A 462 22.49 24.01 -19.40
CA LEU A 462 21.51 23.14 -20.07
C LEU A 462 22.13 22.23 -21.15
N ASN A 463 23.45 22.24 -21.26
CA ASN A 463 24.25 21.30 -22.03
C ASN A 463 24.46 19.97 -21.26
N LYS A 464 25.12 18.99 -21.88
CA LYS A 464 25.42 17.69 -21.26
C LYS A 464 26.13 17.82 -19.91
N ASN A 465 27.24 18.56 -19.85
CA ASN A 465 28.03 18.72 -18.63
C ASN A 465 27.23 19.40 -17.51
N GLY A 466 26.49 20.47 -17.82
CA GLY A 466 25.66 21.15 -16.83
C GLY A 466 24.57 20.26 -16.24
N ILE A 467 23.94 19.42 -17.07
CA ILE A 467 22.98 18.40 -16.63
C ILE A 467 23.65 17.36 -15.71
N LEU A 468 24.82 16.85 -16.08
CA LEU A 468 25.54 15.85 -15.30
C LEU A 468 26.08 16.42 -13.97
N ASP A 469 26.56 17.66 -13.97
CA ASP A 469 27.03 18.35 -12.77
C ASP A 469 25.89 18.59 -11.78
N TYR A 470 24.74 19.02 -12.28
CA TYR A 470 23.54 19.18 -11.47
C TYR A 470 23.11 17.86 -10.81
N LEU A 471 23.03 16.78 -11.61
CA LEU A 471 22.68 15.45 -11.12
C LEU A 471 23.68 14.93 -10.09
N GLN A 472 24.98 15.10 -10.32
CA GLN A 472 26.02 14.72 -9.37
C GLN A 472 25.83 15.44 -8.03
N SER A 473 25.62 16.76 -8.06
CA SER A 473 25.40 17.56 -6.85
C SER A 473 24.10 17.15 -6.13
N LEU A 474 23.01 16.92 -6.87
CA LEU A 474 21.71 16.52 -6.33
C LEU A 474 21.81 15.19 -5.59
N LEU A 475 22.36 14.15 -6.24
CA LEU A 475 22.46 12.83 -5.64
C LEU A 475 23.47 12.81 -4.47
N SER A 476 24.54 13.60 -4.56
CA SER A 476 25.51 13.71 -3.47
C SER A 476 24.92 14.34 -2.20
N GLN A 477 24.16 15.43 -2.33
CA GLN A 477 23.47 16.04 -1.18
C GLN A 477 22.31 15.20 -0.68
N THR A 478 21.58 14.54 -1.58
CA THR A 478 20.51 13.60 -1.20
C THR A 478 21.08 12.44 -0.38
N LYS A 479 22.24 11.88 -0.80
CA LYS A 479 22.94 10.86 -0.01
C LYS A 479 23.33 11.36 1.37
N LYS A 480 23.91 12.56 1.47
CA LYS A 480 24.29 13.16 2.77
C LYS A 480 23.09 13.29 3.70
N ALA A 481 21.91 13.62 3.19
CA ALA A 481 20.68 13.70 3.97
C ALA A 481 20.12 12.32 4.35
N VAL A 482 20.05 11.39 3.40
CA VAL A 482 19.46 10.05 3.60
C VAL A 482 20.29 9.21 4.57
N GLY A 483 21.62 9.26 4.47
CA GLY A 483 22.52 8.41 5.25
C GLY A 483 22.74 7.02 4.63
N GLU A 484 23.05 6.04 5.48
CA GLU A 484 23.27 4.65 5.06
C GLU A 484 22.00 3.80 5.21
N LEU A 485 21.65 3.10 4.12
CA LEU A 485 20.55 2.13 4.13
C LEU A 485 21.14 0.75 4.49
N LEU A 486 20.74 0.24 5.66
CA LEU A 486 21.13 -1.08 6.14
C LEU A 486 19.97 -2.06 5.99
N TYR A 487 20.19 -3.09 5.18
CA TYR A 487 19.36 -4.27 5.03
C TYR A 487 19.88 -5.40 5.92
N PRO A 488 19.00 -6.17 6.56
CA PRO A 488 19.41 -7.38 7.26
C PRO A 488 19.93 -8.43 6.26
N GLU A 489 21.11 -9.03 6.50
CA GLU A 489 21.76 -10.01 5.61
C GLU A 489 20.87 -11.22 5.28
N LYS A 490 20.03 -11.62 6.25
CA LYS A 490 18.88 -12.50 6.06
C LYS A 490 17.69 -11.85 6.73
N LYS A 491 16.52 -11.86 6.08
CA LYS A 491 15.28 -11.46 6.75
C LYS A 491 15.09 -12.34 8.01
N PRO A 492 14.75 -11.78 9.19
CA PRO A 492 14.51 -12.57 10.40
C PRO A 492 13.55 -13.75 10.18
N VAL A 493 12.55 -13.55 9.32
CA VAL A 493 11.59 -14.59 8.92
C VAL A 493 12.23 -15.79 8.22
N HIS A 494 13.28 -15.61 7.41
CA HIS A 494 13.97 -16.72 6.76
C HIS A 494 14.80 -17.55 7.75
N LEU A 495 15.44 -16.89 8.72
CA LEU A 495 16.19 -17.56 9.78
C LEU A 495 15.26 -18.38 10.69
N LEU A 496 14.10 -17.82 11.04
CA LEU A 496 13.05 -18.53 11.78
C LEU A 496 12.57 -19.77 11.01
N HIS A 497 12.31 -19.64 9.71
CA HIS A 497 11.86 -20.78 8.89
C HIS A 497 12.91 -21.89 8.77
N GLU A 498 14.19 -21.56 8.67
CA GLU A 498 15.28 -22.54 8.68
C GLU A 498 15.26 -23.34 9.99
N GLN A 499 15.12 -22.67 11.14
CA GLN A 499 15.02 -23.30 12.46
C GLN A 499 13.78 -24.19 12.61
N GLU A 500 12.62 -23.72 12.14
CA GLU A 500 11.36 -24.49 12.14
C GLU A 500 11.50 -25.78 11.31
N CYS A 501 12.09 -25.68 10.11
CA CYS A 501 12.32 -26.84 9.24
C CYS A 501 13.25 -27.87 9.88
N ASP A 502 14.33 -27.43 10.52
CA ASP A 502 15.27 -28.33 11.18
C ASP A 502 14.66 -28.97 12.42
N TRP A 503 13.81 -28.24 13.15
CA TRP A 503 13.00 -28.79 14.24
C TRP A 503 12.08 -29.91 13.75
N VAL A 504 11.35 -29.71 12.63
CA VAL A 504 10.46 -30.73 12.05
C VAL A 504 11.23 -31.97 11.62
N LYS A 505 12.36 -31.79 10.92
CA LYS A 505 13.21 -32.92 10.49
C LYS A 505 13.75 -33.73 11.64
N LYS A 506 13.99 -33.10 12.80
CA LYS A 506 14.49 -33.78 14.00
C LYS A 506 13.39 -34.49 14.78
N ASN A 507 12.20 -33.91 14.88
CA ASN A 507 11.18 -34.32 15.85
C ASN A 507 9.94 -35.00 15.23
N CYS A 508 9.70 -34.84 13.94
CA CYS A 508 8.43 -35.25 13.31
C CYS A 508 8.60 -36.32 12.22
N ILE A 509 9.67 -37.13 12.27
CA ILE A 509 9.83 -38.25 11.34
C ILE A 509 8.81 -39.35 11.67
N PHE A 510 7.95 -39.64 10.70
CA PHE A 510 6.98 -40.71 10.78
C PHE A 510 7.68 -42.06 10.59
N LYS A 511 7.60 -42.92 11.60
CA LYS A 511 8.38 -44.17 11.66
C LYS A 511 7.77 -45.35 10.92
N HIS A 512 6.57 -45.21 10.33
CA HIS A 512 5.91 -46.31 9.62
C HIS A 512 6.27 -46.31 8.13
N PRO A 513 6.80 -47.41 7.58
CA PRO A 513 7.02 -47.54 6.13
C PRO A 513 5.67 -47.69 5.40
N PHE A 514 5.53 -47.01 4.25
CA PHE A 514 4.39 -47.18 3.35
C PHE A 514 4.75 -48.19 2.26
N GLU A 515 3.99 -49.28 2.15
CA GLU A 515 4.30 -50.38 1.21
C GLU A 515 3.92 -50.06 -0.25
N LYS A 516 2.91 -49.20 -0.49
CA LYS A 516 2.48 -48.80 -1.84
C LYS A 516 2.11 -47.32 -1.92
N LYS A 517 2.87 -46.55 -2.72
CA LYS A 517 2.56 -45.15 -3.07
C LYS A 517 1.92 -45.09 -4.45
N ARG A 518 0.70 -44.54 -4.57
CA ARG A 518 0.06 -44.26 -5.87
C ARG A 518 0.00 -42.75 -6.10
N LEU A 519 0.62 -42.27 -7.17
CA LEU A 519 0.51 -40.85 -7.56
C LEU A 519 -0.96 -40.53 -7.91
N ILE A 520 -1.54 -39.54 -7.22
CA ILE A 520 -2.91 -39.08 -7.44
C ILE A 520 -2.92 -37.78 -8.25
N THR A 521 -1.97 -36.89 -8.01
CA THR A 521 -1.96 -35.56 -8.62
C THR A 521 -0.54 -35.01 -8.70
N THR A 522 -0.19 -34.45 -9.86
CA THR A 522 1.03 -33.68 -10.08
C THR A 522 0.67 -32.31 -10.62
N THR A 523 1.20 -31.28 -9.98
CA THR A 523 1.19 -29.90 -10.48
C THR A 523 2.62 -29.48 -10.83
N LYS A 524 2.80 -28.25 -11.32
CA LYS A 524 4.14 -27.70 -11.60
C LYS A 524 5.09 -27.83 -10.40
N ASN A 525 4.56 -27.65 -9.18
CA ASN A 525 5.37 -27.47 -7.97
C ASN A 525 5.14 -28.53 -6.88
N THR A 526 4.09 -29.36 -6.98
CA THR A 526 3.66 -30.28 -5.92
C THR A 526 3.27 -31.64 -6.49
N GLU A 527 3.66 -32.72 -5.81
CA GLU A 527 3.24 -34.10 -6.10
C GLU A 527 2.53 -34.69 -4.88
N ILE A 528 1.41 -35.37 -5.11
CA ILE A 528 0.59 -35.97 -4.04
C ILE A 528 0.41 -37.46 -4.32
N TYR A 529 0.80 -38.29 -3.35
CA TYR A 529 0.70 -39.75 -3.39
C TYR A 529 -0.33 -40.24 -2.37
N SER A 530 -1.16 -41.22 -2.73
CA SER A 530 -2.03 -41.95 -1.79
C SER A 530 -1.30 -43.15 -1.22
N CYS A 531 -1.43 -43.39 0.08
CA CYS A 531 -0.97 -44.60 0.76
C CYS A 531 -1.93 -44.93 1.91
N ASP A 532 -2.56 -46.11 1.93
CA ASP A 532 -3.27 -46.70 3.09
C ASP A 532 -4.02 -45.71 4.02
N GLY A 533 -4.98 -44.95 3.49
CA GLY A 533 -5.77 -43.98 4.27
C GLY A 533 -5.13 -42.59 4.47
N TYR A 534 -3.88 -42.42 4.03
CA TYR A 534 -3.11 -41.18 4.08
C TYR A 534 -2.83 -40.62 2.68
N ILE A 535 -2.40 -39.36 2.67
CA ILE A 535 -1.74 -38.74 1.53
C ILE A 535 -0.35 -38.24 1.93
N ILE A 536 0.59 -38.31 0.99
CA ILE A 536 1.95 -37.78 1.12
C ILE A 536 2.12 -36.67 0.09
N LYS A 537 2.38 -35.44 0.56
CA LYS A 537 2.58 -34.24 -0.26
C LYS A 537 4.08 -33.95 -0.34
N TYR A 538 4.61 -33.78 -1.55
CA TYR A 538 5.98 -33.32 -1.81
C TYR A 538 5.96 -31.99 -2.56
N SER A 539 6.96 -31.14 -2.30
CA SER A 539 7.18 -29.90 -3.04
C SER A 539 8.53 -29.90 -3.76
N LYS A 540 8.52 -29.51 -5.04
CA LYS A 540 9.72 -29.37 -5.88
C LYS A 540 10.47 -28.06 -5.61
N GLU A 541 9.73 -26.96 -5.40
CA GLU A 541 10.29 -25.61 -5.24
C GLU A 541 10.10 -25.03 -3.83
N LYS A 542 9.08 -25.45 -3.08
CA LYS A 542 8.64 -24.83 -1.81
C LYS A 542 8.73 -25.79 -0.62
N LYS A 543 9.88 -26.46 -0.46
CA LYS A 543 10.08 -27.46 0.60
C LYS A 543 9.91 -26.87 2.01
N ALA A 544 10.38 -25.66 2.26
CA ALA A 544 10.28 -25.01 3.57
C ALA A 544 8.83 -24.70 3.97
N GLU A 545 8.02 -24.14 3.05
CA GLU A 545 6.60 -23.88 3.29
C GLU A 545 5.85 -25.18 3.63
N LEU A 546 6.18 -26.27 2.94
CA LEU A 546 5.56 -27.57 3.17
C LEU A 546 5.92 -28.16 4.54
N LEU A 547 7.19 -28.14 4.95
CA LEU A 547 7.59 -28.63 6.28
C LEU A 547 6.94 -27.81 7.41
N ARG A 548 6.68 -26.54 7.16
CA ARG A 548 6.03 -25.64 8.11
C ARG A 548 4.59 -26.01 8.42
N ASP A 549 3.87 -26.67 7.50
CA ASP A 549 2.55 -27.26 7.79
C ASP A 549 2.62 -28.17 9.03
N VAL A 550 3.68 -28.98 9.12
CA VAL A 550 3.92 -29.91 10.24
C VAL A 550 4.25 -29.15 11.51
N PHE A 551 5.15 -28.16 11.43
CA PHE A 551 5.52 -27.32 12.58
C PHE A 551 4.28 -26.64 13.18
N VAL A 552 3.50 -25.95 12.35
CA VAL A 552 2.30 -25.23 12.75
C VAL A 552 1.26 -26.18 13.35
N PHE A 553 1.05 -27.35 12.77
CA PHE A 553 0.10 -28.32 13.27
C PHE A 553 0.48 -28.85 14.67
N VAL A 554 1.74 -29.22 14.85
CA VAL A 554 2.24 -29.79 16.10
C VAL A 554 2.35 -28.72 17.19
N GLN A 555 3.06 -27.62 16.92
CA GLN A 555 3.30 -26.55 17.89
C GLN A 555 2.05 -25.69 18.14
N GLY A 556 1.19 -25.54 17.13
CA GLY A 556 -0.11 -24.86 17.28
C GLY A 556 -1.16 -25.69 18.02
N GLY A 557 -0.89 -26.96 18.31
CA GLY A 557 -1.80 -27.85 19.03
C GLY A 557 -3.11 -28.10 18.27
N LEU A 558 -3.06 -28.17 16.94
CA LEU A 558 -4.25 -28.22 16.09
C LEU A 558 -4.93 -29.60 16.04
N LYS A 559 -4.26 -30.65 16.53
CA LYS A 559 -4.72 -32.05 16.47
C LYS A 559 -6.12 -32.29 17.04
N ASP A 560 -6.46 -31.60 18.14
CA ASP A 560 -7.73 -31.79 18.85
C ASP A 560 -8.78 -30.73 18.47
N ILE A 561 -8.46 -29.86 17.50
CA ILE A 561 -9.37 -28.80 17.06
C ILE A 561 -10.17 -29.33 15.86
N PRO A 562 -11.51 -29.30 15.93
CA PRO A 562 -12.35 -29.70 14.80
C PRO A 562 -12.00 -28.92 13.53
N ASN A 563 -12.27 -29.52 12.36
CA ASN A 563 -12.14 -28.89 11.05
C ASN A 563 -10.70 -28.59 10.60
N PHE A 564 -9.67 -29.06 11.29
CA PHE A 564 -8.28 -29.08 10.78
C PHE A 564 -7.92 -30.48 10.27
N VAL A 565 -7.16 -30.57 9.18
CA VAL A 565 -6.60 -31.85 8.72
C VAL A 565 -5.52 -32.31 9.69
N ASN A 566 -5.55 -33.58 10.04
CA ASN A 566 -4.55 -34.18 10.90
C ASN A 566 -3.25 -34.44 10.12
N ILE A 567 -2.12 -33.99 10.67
CA ILE A 567 -0.79 -34.18 10.10
C ILE A 567 0.00 -35.12 11.01
N HIS A 568 0.54 -36.20 10.45
CA HIS A 568 1.23 -37.25 11.20
C HIS A 568 2.74 -37.06 11.28
N GLY A 569 3.30 -36.22 10.40
CA GLY A 569 4.73 -35.93 10.35
C GLY A 569 5.27 -35.89 8.93
N ILE A 570 6.55 -36.21 8.78
CA ILE A 570 7.25 -36.29 7.50
C ILE A 570 7.80 -37.69 7.24
N ASP A 571 7.91 -38.07 5.98
CA ASP A 571 8.69 -39.24 5.58
C ASP A 571 10.19 -38.93 5.43
N LYS A 572 10.99 -39.97 5.20
CA LYS A 572 12.46 -39.87 5.07
C LYS A 572 12.93 -38.95 3.93
N ASP A 573 12.08 -38.73 2.92
CA ASP A 573 12.38 -37.93 1.74
C ASP A 573 11.84 -36.47 1.89
N GLY A 574 11.29 -36.14 3.06
CA GLY A 574 10.75 -34.82 3.38
C GLY A 574 9.33 -34.56 2.88
N GLY A 575 8.59 -35.62 2.51
CA GLY A 575 7.17 -35.53 2.17
C GLY A 575 6.29 -35.47 3.42
N VAL A 576 5.29 -34.58 3.43
CA VAL A 576 4.38 -34.40 4.57
C VAL A 576 3.23 -35.40 4.48
N ILE A 577 3.00 -36.12 5.59
CA ILE A 577 1.99 -37.17 5.72
C ILE A 577 0.79 -36.61 6.47
N MET A 578 -0.40 -36.71 5.86
CA MET A 578 -1.65 -36.22 6.44
C MET A 578 -2.82 -37.15 6.11
N ASP A 579 -3.92 -37.01 6.86
CA ASP A 579 -5.14 -37.78 6.61
C ASP A 579 -5.67 -37.54 5.19
N LYS A 580 -6.15 -38.61 4.54
CA LYS A 580 -6.84 -38.47 3.27
C LYS A 580 -8.26 -37.95 3.51
N ILE A 581 -8.51 -36.72 3.10
CA ILE A 581 -9.83 -36.08 3.18
C ILE A 581 -10.58 -36.29 1.86
N ASP A 582 -11.57 -37.18 1.85
CA ASP A 582 -12.45 -37.37 0.69
C ASP A 582 -13.46 -36.22 0.60
N GLY A 583 -13.50 -35.52 -0.54
CA GLY A 583 -14.38 -34.37 -0.75
C GLY A 583 -13.95 -33.52 -1.94
N MET A 584 -14.65 -32.41 -2.19
CA MET A 584 -14.24 -31.40 -3.16
C MET A 584 -13.80 -30.12 -2.45
N THR A 585 -12.96 -29.31 -3.09
CA THR A 585 -12.60 -28.01 -2.51
C THR A 585 -13.84 -27.12 -2.39
N LEU A 586 -13.87 -26.18 -1.45
CA LEU A 586 -14.94 -25.19 -1.33
C LEU A 586 -15.05 -24.37 -2.63
N LEU A 587 -13.92 -24.10 -3.31
CA LEU A 587 -13.90 -23.51 -4.65
C LEU A 587 -14.72 -24.33 -5.68
N ASP A 588 -14.57 -25.65 -5.69
CA ASP A 588 -15.31 -26.52 -6.60
C ASP A 588 -16.76 -26.74 -6.15
N TRP A 589 -17.02 -26.69 -4.84
CA TRP A 589 -18.38 -26.71 -4.30
C TRP A 589 -19.19 -25.49 -4.77
N PHE A 590 -18.58 -24.29 -4.81
CA PHE A 590 -19.22 -23.11 -5.40
C PHE A 590 -19.64 -23.30 -6.86
N LYS A 591 -18.93 -24.16 -7.61
CA LYS A 591 -19.23 -24.47 -9.01
C LYS A 591 -20.37 -25.46 -9.19
N LYS A 592 -20.58 -26.35 -8.22
CA LYS A 592 -21.43 -27.54 -8.40
C LYS A 592 -22.68 -27.52 -7.53
N GLU A 593 -22.56 -27.12 -6.27
CA GLU A 593 -23.55 -27.42 -5.23
C GLU A 593 -23.89 -26.20 -4.35
N TYR A 594 -23.50 -24.98 -4.73
CA TYR A 594 -23.69 -23.78 -3.89
C TYR A 594 -25.13 -23.62 -3.36
N ASN A 595 -25.22 -23.46 -2.03
CA ASN A 595 -26.43 -23.12 -1.30
C ASN A 595 -26.13 -22.11 -0.19
N GLU A 596 -26.91 -21.01 -0.12
CA GLU A 596 -26.72 -19.93 0.87
C GLU A 596 -26.73 -20.43 2.33
N THR A 597 -27.66 -21.32 2.70
CA THR A 597 -27.79 -21.84 4.07
C THR A 597 -26.62 -22.76 4.43
N GLU A 598 -26.20 -23.61 3.49
CA GLU A 598 -25.04 -24.48 3.68
C GLU A 598 -23.74 -23.68 3.74
N PHE A 599 -23.63 -22.59 2.97
CA PHE A 599 -22.48 -21.70 3.03
C PHE A 599 -22.34 -21.00 4.38
N VAL A 600 -23.46 -20.54 4.96
CA VAL A 600 -23.46 -20.00 6.33
C VAL A 600 -23.04 -21.07 7.34
N SER A 601 -23.50 -22.32 7.18
CA SER A 601 -23.05 -23.44 8.02
C SER A 601 -21.55 -23.69 7.91
N ILE A 602 -20.99 -23.67 6.70
CA ILE A 602 -19.55 -23.83 6.43
C ILE A 602 -18.75 -22.71 7.10
N LEU A 603 -19.12 -21.45 6.87
CA LEU A 603 -18.46 -20.29 7.49
C LEU A 603 -18.54 -20.34 9.02
N SER A 604 -19.66 -20.82 9.56
CA SER A 604 -19.86 -20.89 11.01
C SER A 604 -18.95 -21.95 11.66
N GLN A 605 -18.83 -23.12 11.02
CA GLN A 605 -17.92 -24.18 11.44
C GLN A 605 -16.46 -23.69 11.44
N ILE A 606 -16.04 -23.04 10.36
CA ILE A 606 -14.68 -22.50 10.22
C ILE A 606 -14.41 -21.38 11.24
N ALA A 607 -15.36 -20.46 11.46
CA ALA A 607 -15.20 -19.37 12.42
C ALA A 607 -15.04 -19.88 13.86
N LEU A 608 -15.79 -20.91 14.26
CA LEU A 608 -15.66 -21.52 15.58
C LEU A 608 -14.32 -22.29 15.72
N ALA A 609 -13.93 -23.06 14.71
CA ALA A 609 -12.65 -23.77 14.71
C ALA A 609 -11.46 -22.80 14.80
N LEU A 610 -11.47 -21.71 14.00
CA LEU A 610 -10.46 -20.66 14.06
C LEU A 610 -10.43 -19.98 15.42
N HIS A 611 -11.59 -19.70 16.04
CA HIS A 611 -11.64 -19.09 17.36
C HIS A 611 -10.97 -19.98 18.43
N ILE A 612 -11.17 -21.30 18.38
CA ILE A 612 -10.50 -22.24 19.28
C ILE A 612 -8.98 -22.22 19.05
N ALA A 613 -8.53 -22.29 17.79
CA ALA A 613 -7.10 -22.27 17.45
C ALA A 613 -6.43 -20.95 17.85
N GLN A 614 -7.12 -19.84 17.65
CA GLN A 614 -6.69 -18.50 18.06
C GLN A 614 -6.46 -18.39 19.56
N ASN A 615 -7.40 -18.87 20.37
CA ASN A 615 -7.27 -18.84 21.83
C ASN A 615 -6.22 -19.83 22.34
N LYS A 616 -6.01 -20.96 21.64
CA LYS A 616 -5.05 -22.00 22.04
C LYS A 616 -3.59 -21.62 21.76
N SER A 617 -3.32 -21.06 20.58
CA SER A 617 -1.94 -20.84 20.11
C SER A 617 -1.75 -19.56 19.30
N GLY A 618 -2.66 -18.59 19.39
CA GLY A 618 -2.56 -17.36 18.59
C GLY A 618 -2.63 -17.62 17.08
N PHE A 619 -3.25 -18.72 16.67
CA PHE A 619 -3.28 -19.18 15.29
C PHE A 619 -3.94 -18.16 14.35
N VAL A 620 -3.28 -17.81 13.24
CA VAL A 620 -3.87 -17.05 12.13
C VAL A 620 -3.39 -17.68 10.83
N HIS A 621 -4.29 -18.08 9.94
CA HIS A 621 -3.93 -18.81 8.73
C HIS A 621 -3.21 -17.94 7.68
N ASN A 622 -3.54 -16.65 7.60
CA ASN A 622 -2.97 -15.64 6.67
C ASN A 622 -3.17 -15.87 5.17
N ASP A 623 -3.67 -17.05 4.76
CA ASP A 623 -3.91 -17.43 3.36
C ASP A 623 -5.12 -18.37 3.25
N LEU A 624 -6.14 -18.18 4.09
CA LEU A 624 -7.34 -19.02 4.09
C LEU A 624 -8.24 -18.68 2.90
N MET A 625 -8.06 -19.40 1.80
CA MET A 625 -8.80 -19.24 0.56
C MET A 625 -9.75 -20.43 0.32
N PRO A 626 -10.69 -20.37 -0.65
CA PRO A 626 -11.68 -21.44 -0.83
C PRO A 626 -11.07 -22.75 -1.34
N TRP A 627 -9.85 -22.72 -1.88
CA TRP A 627 -9.12 -23.95 -2.24
C TRP A 627 -8.39 -24.57 -1.05
N ASN A 628 -8.22 -23.86 0.07
CA ASN A 628 -7.66 -24.35 1.32
C ASN A 628 -8.70 -25.04 2.21
N VAL A 629 -9.93 -25.24 1.73
CA VAL A 629 -11.00 -25.90 2.47
C VAL A 629 -11.55 -27.03 1.63
N ILE A 630 -11.56 -28.25 2.15
CA ILE A 630 -12.23 -29.41 1.53
C ILE A 630 -13.57 -29.62 2.22
N ILE A 631 -14.63 -29.76 1.43
CA ILE A 631 -15.98 -30.05 1.91
C ILE A 631 -16.22 -31.55 1.84
N GLN A 632 -16.35 -32.18 3.00
CA GLN A 632 -16.77 -33.58 3.11
C GLN A 632 -18.29 -33.66 3.25
N LYS A 633 -18.90 -34.58 2.51
CA LYS A 633 -20.35 -34.84 2.57
C LYS A 633 -20.60 -36.15 3.31
N ARG A 634 -21.10 -36.06 4.53
CA ARG A 634 -21.46 -37.22 5.36
C ARG A 634 -22.75 -37.86 4.87
N LYS A 635 -22.89 -39.17 5.13
CA LYS A 635 -24.11 -39.94 4.83
C LYS A 635 -25.28 -39.46 5.70
N ASP A 636 -25.01 -39.26 6.98
CA ASP A 636 -26.00 -38.84 7.98
C ASP A 636 -25.85 -37.37 8.33
N THR A 637 -26.98 -36.75 8.67
CA THR A 637 -27.01 -35.39 9.21
C THR A 637 -26.50 -35.42 10.65
N PHE A 638 -25.68 -34.46 11.02
CA PHE A 638 -25.15 -34.31 12.38
C PHE A 638 -25.25 -32.85 12.83
N GLU A 639 -25.21 -32.62 14.14
CA GLU A 639 -25.11 -31.28 14.73
C GLU A 639 -23.65 -31.00 15.09
N PRO A 640 -22.97 -30.07 14.38
CA PRO A 640 -21.62 -29.68 14.76
C PRO A 640 -21.61 -29.01 16.13
N GLU A 641 -20.76 -29.50 17.04
CA GLU A 641 -20.58 -28.96 18.39
C GLU A 641 -19.17 -28.43 18.59
N TYR A 642 -19.05 -27.26 19.23
CA TYR A 642 -17.77 -26.62 19.54
C TYR A 642 -17.78 -26.18 21.00
N ASN A 643 -16.81 -26.68 21.77
CA ASN A 643 -16.61 -26.31 23.17
C ASN A 643 -15.68 -25.11 23.24
N ILE A 644 -16.21 -23.97 23.69
CA ILE A 644 -15.46 -22.72 23.78
C ILE A 644 -15.65 -22.20 25.21
N PHE A 645 -14.58 -22.24 26.00
CA PHE A 645 -14.60 -21.92 27.43
C PHE A 645 -15.69 -22.71 28.18
N ASP A 646 -16.64 -22.01 28.78
CA ASP A 646 -17.77 -22.51 29.55
C ASP A 646 -19.05 -22.66 28.72
N LYS A 647 -18.96 -22.70 27.39
CA LYS A 647 -20.14 -22.76 26.51
C LYS A 647 -20.00 -23.81 25.41
N VAL A 648 -21.12 -24.44 25.11
CA VAL A 648 -21.25 -25.35 23.96
C VAL A 648 -22.01 -24.64 22.85
N TYR A 649 -21.34 -24.43 21.73
CA TYR A 649 -21.94 -23.87 20.52
C TYR A 649 -22.40 -25.02 19.63
N ARG A 650 -23.72 -25.17 19.49
CA ARG A 650 -24.33 -26.17 18.58
C ARG A 650 -24.82 -25.49 17.32
N LEU A 651 -24.29 -25.90 16.18
CA LEU A 651 -24.74 -25.41 14.87
C LEU A 651 -25.94 -26.23 14.38
N ARG A 652 -26.70 -25.65 13.45
CA ARG A 652 -27.81 -26.34 12.78
C ARG A 652 -27.37 -27.69 12.18
N PRO A 653 -28.21 -28.74 12.26
CA PRO A 653 -27.95 -30.02 11.62
C PRO A 653 -27.55 -29.87 10.14
N THR A 654 -26.44 -30.48 9.76
CA THR A 654 -25.89 -30.44 8.39
C THR A 654 -25.27 -31.77 8.00
N ARG A 655 -25.06 -31.99 6.70
CA ARG A 655 -24.28 -33.12 6.17
C ARG A 655 -22.88 -32.70 5.73
N LEU A 656 -22.59 -31.40 5.72
CA LEU A 656 -21.32 -30.85 5.25
C LEU A 656 -20.37 -30.62 6.41
N TYR A 657 -19.16 -31.16 6.29
CA TYR A 657 -18.07 -30.95 7.23
C TYR A 657 -16.87 -30.33 6.49
N PRO A 658 -16.61 -29.02 6.66
CA PRO A 658 -15.47 -28.36 6.05
C PRO A 658 -14.18 -28.69 6.81
N VAL A 659 -13.11 -29.00 6.08
CA VAL A 659 -11.79 -29.29 6.64
C VAL A 659 -10.79 -28.30 6.03
N ILE A 660 -10.18 -27.48 6.87
CA ILE A 660 -9.12 -26.55 6.52
C ILE A 660 -7.84 -27.35 6.26
N ILE A 661 -7.12 -27.04 5.20
CA ILE A 661 -5.87 -27.67 4.77
C ILE A 661 -4.82 -26.60 4.41
N ASP A 662 -3.55 -26.99 4.42
CA ASP A 662 -2.41 -26.17 3.95
C ASP A 662 -2.20 -24.89 4.78
N TYR A 663 -1.37 -24.99 5.81
CA TYR A 663 -1.14 -23.96 6.83
C TYR A 663 0.25 -23.31 6.70
N GLY A 664 0.91 -23.45 5.55
CA GLY A 664 2.33 -23.11 5.41
C GLY A 664 2.63 -21.63 5.65
N LYS A 665 1.64 -20.76 5.46
CA LYS A 665 1.73 -19.31 5.71
C LYS A 665 1.19 -18.85 7.06
N SER A 666 0.72 -19.79 7.88
CA SER A 666 0.07 -19.48 9.15
C SER A 666 1.03 -18.87 10.17
N HIS A 667 0.46 -18.13 11.09
CA HIS A 667 1.07 -17.62 12.30
C HIS A 667 0.62 -18.46 13.50
N ILE A 668 1.53 -18.75 14.43
CA ILE A 668 1.23 -19.26 15.77
C ILE A 668 2.17 -18.62 16.80
N VAL A 669 1.82 -18.76 18.07
CA VAL A 669 2.66 -18.45 19.23
C VAL A 669 2.99 -19.78 19.91
N ALA A 670 4.28 -20.13 19.95
CA ALA A 670 4.81 -21.31 20.60
C ALA A 670 6.06 -20.92 21.41
N ASP A 671 6.22 -21.48 22.61
CA ASP A 671 7.34 -21.15 23.52
C ASP A 671 7.57 -19.64 23.73
N ASN A 672 6.48 -18.86 23.87
CA ASN A 672 6.49 -17.40 23.98
C ASN A 672 7.16 -16.68 22.79
N ARG A 673 7.22 -17.33 21.63
CA ARG A 673 7.75 -16.78 20.38
C ARG A 673 6.70 -16.82 19.29
N HIS A 674 6.66 -15.77 18.49
CA HIS A 674 5.79 -15.68 17.32
C HIS A 674 6.46 -16.35 16.12
N HIS A 675 5.72 -17.24 15.47
CA HIS A 675 6.15 -18.01 14.30
C HIS A 675 5.20 -17.69 13.14
N GLY A 676 5.60 -16.90 12.14
CA GLY A 676 4.70 -16.42 11.07
C GLY A 676 5.41 -15.73 9.91
N PHE A 677 4.80 -15.72 8.72
CA PHE A 677 5.30 -14.98 7.54
C PHE A 677 5.09 -13.45 7.63
N ILE A 678 4.21 -12.98 8.52
CA ILE A 678 3.70 -11.60 8.54
C ILE A 678 3.80 -11.07 9.98
N ASN A 679 3.99 -9.74 10.09
CA ASN A 679 4.24 -8.95 11.30
C ASN A 679 3.91 -9.68 12.62
N PRO A 680 4.93 -10.22 13.32
CA PRO A 680 4.73 -11.12 14.45
C PRO A 680 4.00 -10.48 15.63
N PHE A 681 3.90 -9.15 15.71
CA PHE A 681 3.45 -8.46 16.93
C PHE A 681 1.97 -8.05 16.93
N LYS A 682 1.16 -8.44 15.92
CA LYS A 682 -0.27 -8.10 15.90
C LYS A 682 -1.14 -9.25 15.38
N MET A 683 -1.89 -9.87 16.29
CA MET A 683 -2.87 -10.91 15.98
C MET A 683 -4.18 -10.27 15.50
N GLN A 684 -4.59 -10.55 14.27
CA GLN A 684 -5.86 -10.08 13.71
C GLN A 684 -6.89 -11.21 13.64
N SER A 685 -7.79 -11.27 14.62
CA SER A 685 -8.68 -12.42 14.84
C SER A 685 -9.69 -12.66 13.70
N LEU A 686 -10.12 -11.60 13.00
CA LEU A 686 -11.11 -11.69 11.92
C LEU A 686 -10.51 -11.90 10.53
N ARG A 687 -9.18 -11.88 10.41
CA ARG A 687 -8.47 -11.82 9.13
C ARG A 687 -8.81 -12.99 8.21
N ASP A 688 -8.78 -14.21 8.72
CA ASP A 688 -8.99 -15.41 7.92
C ASP A 688 -10.43 -15.53 7.42
N ILE A 689 -11.40 -15.16 8.27
CA ILE A 689 -12.82 -15.13 7.87
C ILE A 689 -13.10 -14.03 6.85
N LEU A 690 -12.45 -12.86 6.97
CA LEU A 690 -12.51 -11.81 5.95
C LEU A 690 -11.99 -12.35 4.60
N MET A 691 -10.79 -12.92 4.58
CA MET A 691 -10.15 -13.45 3.37
C MET A 691 -11.02 -14.54 2.73
N LEU A 692 -11.49 -15.50 3.52
CA LEU A 692 -12.34 -16.57 3.04
C LEU A 692 -13.66 -16.04 2.48
N SER A 693 -14.29 -15.06 3.14
CA SER A 693 -15.56 -14.46 2.68
C SER A 693 -15.39 -13.74 1.34
N PHE A 694 -14.38 -12.88 1.22
CA PHE A 694 -14.15 -12.09 0.01
C PHE A 694 -13.73 -12.95 -1.18
N SER A 695 -12.82 -13.90 -0.95
CA SER A 695 -12.36 -14.83 -1.99
C SER A 695 -13.47 -15.80 -2.43
N SER A 696 -14.34 -16.22 -1.51
CA SER A 696 -15.55 -17.00 -1.81
C SER A 696 -16.51 -16.23 -2.71
N ILE A 697 -16.81 -14.96 -2.39
CA ILE A 697 -17.67 -14.10 -3.22
C ILE A 697 -17.05 -13.89 -4.61
N SER A 698 -15.75 -13.60 -4.67
CA SER A 698 -15.04 -13.46 -5.95
C SER A 698 -15.16 -14.73 -6.80
N SER A 699 -15.02 -15.90 -6.18
CA SER A 699 -15.12 -17.20 -6.86
C SER A 699 -16.54 -17.43 -7.38
N LEU A 700 -17.56 -17.21 -6.54
CA LEU A 700 -18.97 -17.34 -6.89
C LEU A 700 -19.35 -16.43 -8.08
N VAL A 701 -18.88 -15.18 -8.08
CA VAL A 701 -19.08 -14.22 -9.17
C VAL A 701 -18.40 -14.68 -10.46
N CYS A 702 -17.16 -15.18 -10.38
CA CYS A 702 -16.39 -15.62 -11.53
C CYS A 702 -16.99 -16.85 -12.21
N VAL A 703 -17.45 -17.82 -11.41
CA VAL A 703 -18.05 -19.07 -11.89
C VAL A 703 -19.35 -18.82 -12.66
N ARG A 704 -20.17 -17.86 -12.23
CA ARG A 704 -21.47 -17.56 -12.86
C ARG A 704 -21.43 -16.51 -13.98
N LYS A 705 -20.24 -16.07 -14.43
CA LYS A 705 -20.09 -15.08 -15.53
C LYS A 705 -20.64 -15.55 -16.90
N GLY A 706 -20.96 -16.83 -17.07
CA GLY A 706 -21.44 -17.44 -18.32
C GLY A 706 -22.94 -17.76 -18.38
N GLU A 707 -23.68 -17.61 -17.28
CA GLU A 707 -25.11 -17.97 -17.21
C GLU A 707 -26.00 -16.71 -17.29
N LYS A 708 -27.10 -16.77 -18.05
CA LYS A 708 -27.99 -15.63 -18.34
C LYS A 708 -28.79 -15.11 -17.14
N SER A 709 -28.59 -15.63 -15.93
CA SER A 709 -29.21 -15.10 -14.71
C SER A 709 -28.15 -14.76 -13.66
N PHE A 710 -28.00 -13.46 -13.40
CA PHE A 710 -27.26 -12.91 -12.27
C PHE A 710 -27.90 -13.43 -10.96
N LEU A 711 -27.14 -13.53 -9.87
CA LEU A 711 -27.60 -14.03 -8.56
C LEU A 711 -29.00 -13.51 -8.20
N LYS A 712 -29.83 -14.30 -7.51
CA LYS A 712 -31.16 -13.84 -7.10
C LYS A 712 -30.99 -12.60 -6.21
N PRO A 713 -31.90 -11.60 -6.25
CA PRO A 713 -31.78 -10.39 -5.42
C PRO A 713 -31.57 -10.66 -3.92
N LYS A 714 -32.15 -11.76 -3.42
CA LYS A 714 -31.93 -12.23 -2.04
C LYS A 714 -30.48 -12.66 -1.79
N GLU A 715 -29.87 -13.39 -2.72
CA GLU A 715 -28.48 -13.83 -2.65
C GLU A 715 -27.53 -12.61 -2.74
N GLU A 716 -27.82 -11.65 -3.61
CA GLU A 716 -27.06 -10.40 -3.67
C GLU A 716 -27.07 -9.64 -2.35
N GLN A 717 -28.26 -9.49 -1.75
CA GLN A 717 -28.42 -8.81 -0.47
C GLN A 717 -27.69 -9.54 0.67
N PHE A 718 -27.72 -10.87 0.67
CA PHE A 718 -26.96 -11.69 1.60
C PHE A 718 -25.45 -11.42 1.49
N LEU A 719 -24.89 -11.44 0.27
CA LEU A 719 -23.46 -11.21 0.06
C LEU A 719 -23.04 -9.78 0.45
N ILE A 720 -23.91 -8.79 0.19
CA ILE A 720 -23.73 -7.41 0.68
C ILE A 720 -23.65 -7.37 2.21
N ASN A 721 -24.58 -8.03 2.89
CA ASN A 721 -24.60 -8.08 4.35
C ASN A 721 -23.34 -8.76 4.90
N LEU A 722 -22.94 -9.89 4.32
CA LEU A 722 -21.72 -10.61 4.70
C LEU A 722 -20.48 -9.70 4.66
N VAL A 723 -20.31 -8.92 3.59
CA VAL A 723 -19.17 -8.00 3.45
C VAL A 723 -19.28 -6.81 4.40
N ASN A 724 -20.49 -6.29 4.62
CA ASN A 724 -20.73 -5.11 5.44
C ASN A 724 -20.36 -5.27 6.93
N PHE A 725 -20.24 -6.51 7.43
CA PHE A 725 -19.69 -6.77 8.76
C PHE A 725 -18.28 -6.19 8.92
N PHE A 726 -17.47 -6.28 7.86
CA PHE A 726 -16.08 -5.88 7.85
C PHE A 726 -15.86 -4.40 7.49
N CYS A 727 -16.91 -3.66 7.14
CA CYS A 727 -16.80 -2.23 6.81
C CYS A 727 -16.61 -1.39 8.08
N GLN A 728 -15.46 -0.73 8.20
CA GLN A 728 -15.10 0.22 9.27
C GLN A 728 -14.28 1.38 8.69
N PRO A 729 -14.29 2.60 9.29
CA PRO A 729 -13.60 3.77 8.73
C PRO A 729 -12.12 3.56 8.37
N THR A 730 -11.44 2.64 9.06
CA THR A 730 -10.02 2.26 8.85
C THR A 730 -9.80 1.17 7.79
N ILE A 731 -10.81 0.36 7.48
CA ILE A 731 -10.75 -0.79 6.55
C ILE A 731 -11.41 -0.42 5.22
N MET A 732 -12.59 0.22 5.29
CA MET A 732 -13.45 0.60 4.17
C MET A 732 -14.28 1.83 4.56
N PRO A 733 -14.16 2.96 3.83
CA PRO A 733 -14.75 4.22 4.25
C PRO A 733 -16.30 4.21 4.29
N GLN A 734 -16.99 3.29 3.61
CA GLN A 734 -18.47 3.22 3.59
C GLN A 734 -19.01 1.79 3.41
N LYS A 735 -20.20 1.51 3.96
CA LYS A 735 -20.95 0.26 3.73
C LYS A 735 -21.43 0.17 2.28
N PHE A 736 -21.50 -1.06 1.74
CA PHE A 736 -22.07 -1.32 0.43
C PHE A 736 -23.60 -1.34 0.50
N HIS A 737 -24.22 -0.59 -0.41
CA HIS A 737 -25.67 -0.60 -0.65
C HIS A 737 -26.03 -1.18 -2.02
N SER A 738 -25.03 -1.66 -2.78
CA SER A 738 -25.21 -2.18 -4.15
C SER A 738 -24.25 -3.33 -4.39
N PHE A 739 -24.78 -4.44 -4.92
CA PHE A 739 -23.99 -5.63 -5.26
C PHE A 739 -22.94 -5.32 -6.31
N THR A 740 -23.27 -4.46 -7.28
CA THR A 740 -22.33 -3.99 -8.31
C THR A 740 -21.11 -3.30 -7.69
N LYS A 741 -21.32 -2.41 -6.71
CA LYS A 741 -20.22 -1.69 -6.02
C LYS A 741 -19.38 -2.65 -5.17
N MET A 742 -20.00 -3.59 -4.47
CA MET A 742 -19.30 -4.59 -3.67
C MET A 742 -18.48 -5.55 -4.54
N ARG A 743 -19.09 -6.12 -5.59
CA ARG A 743 -18.44 -7.02 -6.55
C ARG A 743 -17.21 -6.36 -7.17
N HIS A 744 -17.35 -5.08 -7.47
CA HIS A 744 -16.29 -4.28 -8.02
C HIS A 744 -15.13 -4.13 -7.04
N PHE A 745 -15.42 -3.71 -5.80
CA PHE A 745 -14.43 -3.63 -4.73
C PHE A 745 -13.66 -4.94 -4.56
N ILE A 746 -14.36 -6.08 -4.56
CA ILE A 746 -13.73 -7.40 -4.41
C ILE A 746 -12.83 -7.73 -5.61
N ALA A 747 -13.23 -7.39 -6.83
CA ALA A 747 -12.44 -7.63 -8.04
C ALA A 747 -11.15 -6.79 -8.06
N THR A 748 -11.24 -5.53 -7.61
CA THR A 748 -10.14 -4.58 -7.58
C THR A 748 -9.12 -4.88 -6.47
N HIS A 749 -9.54 -5.59 -5.43
CA HIS A 749 -8.70 -6.06 -4.32
C HIS A 749 -8.40 -7.57 -4.35
N SER A 750 -8.43 -8.18 -5.53
CA SER A 750 -8.29 -9.64 -5.73
C SER A 750 -6.92 -10.25 -5.36
N SER A 751 -5.88 -9.44 -5.08
CA SER A 751 -4.65 -9.95 -4.47
C SER A 751 -4.79 -10.20 -2.98
N PHE A 752 -5.85 -9.67 -2.34
CA PHE A 752 -6.13 -9.65 -0.91
C PHE A 752 -4.97 -9.12 -0.03
N SER A 753 -3.84 -8.72 -0.62
CA SER A 753 -2.66 -8.16 0.05
C SER A 753 -2.97 -6.86 0.77
N ILE A 754 -3.83 -6.00 0.22
CA ILE A 754 -4.26 -4.79 0.93
C ILE A 754 -4.99 -5.15 2.24
N LEU A 755 -5.80 -6.22 2.25
CA LEU A 755 -6.53 -6.66 3.45
C LEU A 755 -5.58 -7.13 4.55
N THR A 756 -4.34 -7.47 4.21
CA THR A 756 -3.28 -7.88 5.15
C THR A 756 -2.60 -6.72 5.87
N CYS A 757 -2.76 -5.49 5.36
CA CYS A 757 -2.17 -4.26 5.92
C CYS A 757 -3.20 -3.40 6.68
N LEU A 758 -4.48 -3.79 6.70
CA LEU A 758 -5.54 -3.02 7.35
C LEU A 758 -5.52 -3.28 8.85
N ASN A 759 -5.43 -2.21 9.66
CA ASN A 759 -5.65 -2.28 11.10
C ASN A 759 -7.13 -2.57 11.35
N MET A 760 -7.47 -3.86 11.50
CA MET A 760 -8.80 -4.26 11.93
C MET A 760 -9.06 -3.80 13.36
N ASP A 761 -10.32 -3.56 13.66
CA ASP A 761 -10.79 -3.32 15.01
C ASP A 761 -10.60 -4.56 15.88
N ASP A 762 -9.58 -4.51 16.73
CA ASP A 762 -9.20 -5.60 17.63
C ASP A 762 -10.29 -5.87 18.71
N SER A 763 -11.33 -5.02 18.81
CA SER A 763 -12.48 -5.27 19.70
C SER A 763 -13.44 -6.35 19.18
N LYS A 764 -13.34 -6.74 17.90
CA LYS A 764 -14.19 -7.77 17.29
C LYS A 764 -13.43 -9.07 17.04
N ASN A 765 -14.14 -10.19 17.12
CA ASN A 765 -13.62 -11.53 16.86
C ASN A 765 -14.62 -12.42 16.10
N ASN A 766 -14.22 -13.66 15.84
CA ASN A 766 -15.03 -14.65 15.12
C ASN A 766 -16.41 -14.90 15.76
N LEU A 767 -16.58 -14.74 17.08
CA LEU A 767 -17.89 -14.84 17.73
C LEU A 767 -18.79 -13.65 17.41
N ASN A 768 -18.23 -12.43 17.30
CA ASN A 768 -19.01 -11.26 16.86
C ASN A 768 -19.48 -11.43 15.40
N PHE A 769 -18.64 -12.03 14.54
CA PHE A 769 -19.04 -12.38 13.18
C PHE A 769 -20.23 -13.35 13.18
N LEU A 770 -20.20 -14.40 14.00
CA LEU A 770 -21.31 -15.35 14.12
C LEU A 770 -22.60 -14.68 14.61
N GLN A 771 -22.51 -13.85 15.66
CA GLN A 771 -23.65 -13.08 16.17
C GLN A 771 -24.26 -12.17 15.10
N TYR A 772 -23.43 -11.53 14.28
CA TYR A 772 -23.89 -10.72 13.16
C TYR A 772 -24.62 -11.56 12.11
N MET A 773 -24.07 -12.71 11.73
CA MET A 773 -24.69 -13.62 10.75
C MET A 773 -26.05 -14.17 11.23
N GLN A 774 -26.22 -14.34 12.54
CA GLN A 774 -27.48 -14.79 13.15
C GLN A 774 -28.65 -13.82 12.91
N GLN A 775 -28.37 -12.53 12.68
CA GLN A 775 -29.41 -11.52 12.37
C GLN A 775 -30.07 -11.74 11.00
N PHE A 776 -29.38 -12.43 10.08
CA PHE A 776 -29.86 -12.67 8.71
C PHE A 776 -30.29 -14.13 8.49
N HIS A 777 -29.83 -15.04 9.35
CA HIS A 777 -30.19 -16.46 9.36
C HIS A 777 -30.59 -16.91 10.77
N HIS A 778 -31.86 -16.66 11.14
CA HIS A 778 -32.42 -17.14 12.40
C HIS A 778 -32.29 -18.66 12.51
N ASN A 779 -31.82 -19.15 13.67
CA ASN A 779 -31.51 -20.56 13.99
C ASN A 779 -30.23 -21.15 13.35
N ALA A 780 -29.25 -20.32 12.96
CA ALA A 780 -27.95 -20.83 12.48
C ALA A 780 -27.18 -21.63 13.56
N PHE A 781 -27.30 -21.23 14.83
CA PHE A 781 -26.71 -21.91 15.98
C PHE A 781 -27.45 -21.61 17.29
N SER A 782 -27.22 -22.44 18.30
CA SER A 782 -27.68 -22.27 19.68
C SER A 782 -26.50 -22.35 20.65
N ILE A 783 -26.59 -21.61 21.76
CA ILE A 783 -25.59 -21.57 22.82
C ILE A 783 -26.22 -22.19 24.06
N GLN A 784 -25.54 -23.16 24.67
CA GLN A 784 -25.97 -23.79 25.91
C GLN A 784 -24.86 -23.79 26.95
N GLU A 785 -25.25 -23.76 28.23
CA GLU A 785 -24.32 -24.02 29.33
C GLU A 785 -23.87 -25.49 29.29
N PRO A 786 -22.64 -25.82 29.73
CA PRO A 786 -22.12 -27.17 29.67
C PRO A 786 -22.89 -28.01 30.69
N ASN A 787 -23.33 -29.20 30.29
CA ASN A 787 -24.03 -30.10 31.17
C ASN A 787 -23.01 -30.80 32.10
N TRP A 788 -22.56 -30.11 33.14
CA TRP A 788 -21.62 -30.66 34.12
C TRP A 788 -22.31 -31.78 34.91
N ASN A 789 -21.77 -33.00 34.85
CA ASN A 789 -22.22 -34.11 35.68
C ASN A 789 -22.22 -33.70 37.18
N ARG A 790 -23.28 -34.10 37.90
CA ARG A 790 -23.58 -33.76 39.32
C ARG A 790 -22.42 -33.83 40.34
N PRO A 791 -21.34 -34.64 40.18
CA PRO A 791 -20.24 -34.64 41.15
C PRO A 791 -19.38 -33.36 41.14
N VAL A 792 -19.25 -32.66 40.01
CA VAL A 792 -18.40 -31.45 39.89
C VAL A 792 -19.07 -30.24 40.56
N GLN A 793 -20.39 -30.13 40.46
CA GLN A 793 -21.19 -29.08 41.10
C GLN A 793 -21.13 -29.10 42.64
N GLN A 794 -20.85 -30.26 43.26
CA GLN A 794 -20.69 -30.34 44.72
C GLN A 794 -19.30 -29.92 45.21
N LYS A 795 -18.26 -30.01 44.37
CA LYS A 795 -16.90 -29.52 44.69
C LYS A 795 -16.80 -28.00 44.52
N ALA A 796 -17.40 -27.44 43.46
CA ALA A 796 -17.38 -25.99 43.20
C ALA A 796 -18.10 -25.14 44.27
N LYS A 797 -19.13 -25.70 44.94
CA LYS A 797 -19.86 -25.00 46.03
C LYS A 797 -19.06 -24.75 47.31
N LYS A 798 -17.86 -25.32 47.47
CA LYS A 798 -16.98 -25.09 48.64
C LYS A 798 -15.92 -24.00 48.44
N LEU A 799 -15.75 -23.50 47.23
CA LEU A 799 -14.73 -22.50 46.91
C LEU A 799 -15.04 -21.07 47.45
N PRO A 800 -16.30 -20.58 47.47
CA PRO A 800 -16.61 -19.26 48.00
C PRO A 800 -16.30 -19.11 49.50
N THR A 801 -16.32 -20.21 50.25
CA THR A 801 -16.10 -20.23 51.71
C THR A 801 -14.62 -20.02 52.08
N LEU A 802 -13.67 -20.30 51.18
CA LEU A 802 -12.24 -20.05 51.41
C LEU A 802 -11.87 -18.58 51.15
N LEU A 803 -12.43 -17.98 50.10
CA LEU A 803 -12.20 -16.57 49.76
C LEU A 803 -12.86 -15.61 50.77
N PHE A 804 -13.96 -16.02 51.40
CA PHE A 804 -14.65 -15.25 52.44
C PHE A 804 -13.81 -15.01 53.72
N LYS A 805 -12.77 -15.81 53.97
CA LYS A 805 -11.94 -15.69 55.19
C LYS A 805 -10.86 -14.61 55.12
N ASN A 806 -10.54 -14.05 53.96
CA ASN A 806 -9.44 -13.08 53.79
C ASN A 806 -9.94 -11.69 53.36
N LYS A 807 -10.87 -11.12 54.14
CA LYS A 807 -11.48 -9.79 53.89
C LYS A 807 -10.48 -8.63 53.83
N LEU A 808 -9.34 -8.73 54.50
CA LEU A 808 -8.33 -7.66 54.53
C LEU A 808 -7.46 -7.58 53.26
N PHE A 809 -7.24 -8.69 52.56
CA PHE A 809 -6.30 -8.74 51.43
C PHE A 809 -6.89 -8.09 50.17
N VAL A 810 -8.18 -8.34 49.92
CA VAL A 810 -8.92 -7.80 48.77
C VAL A 810 -9.10 -6.28 48.90
N TYR A 811 -9.44 -5.79 50.10
CA TYR A 811 -9.64 -4.36 50.35
C TYR A 811 -8.34 -3.54 50.22
N TYR A 812 -7.20 -4.06 50.70
CA TYR A 812 -5.89 -3.40 50.54
C TYR A 812 -5.39 -3.40 49.08
N PHE A 813 -5.70 -4.45 48.31
CA PHE A 813 -5.37 -4.55 46.88
C PHE A 813 -6.13 -3.48 46.05
N PHE A 814 -7.38 -3.18 46.40
CA PHE A 814 -8.15 -2.12 45.73
C PHE A 814 -7.74 -0.70 46.12
N GLN A 815 -7.28 -0.45 47.36
CA GLN A 815 -6.76 0.87 47.74
C GLN A 815 -5.45 1.25 47.03
N GLN A 816 -4.62 0.28 46.65
CA GLN A 816 -3.36 0.54 45.90
C GLN A 816 -3.62 0.94 44.44
N LEU A 817 -4.81 0.64 43.90
CA LEU A 817 -5.17 0.92 42.51
C LEU A 817 -5.69 2.36 42.28
N ASN A 818 -5.94 3.12 43.36
CA ASN A 818 -6.32 4.54 43.34
C ASN A 818 -7.43 4.91 42.33
N ASP A 819 -8.41 4.03 42.14
CA ASP A 819 -9.56 4.21 41.24
C ASP A 819 -10.87 4.36 42.05
N PRO A 820 -11.49 5.56 42.05
CA PRO A 820 -12.72 5.85 42.81
C PRO A 820 -13.96 5.07 42.35
N MET A 821 -13.97 4.57 41.10
CA MET A 821 -15.13 3.89 40.51
C MET A 821 -15.26 2.46 41.06
N LEU A 822 -14.13 1.77 41.23
CA LEU A 822 -14.05 0.41 41.77
C LEU A 822 -14.36 0.36 43.27
N GLU A 823 -14.04 1.41 44.03
CA GLU A 823 -14.40 1.52 45.44
C GLU A 823 -15.93 1.67 45.64
N GLY A 824 -16.60 2.39 44.73
CA GLY A 824 -18.06 2.51 44.69
C GLY A 824 -18.77 1.19 44.38
N ASP A 825 -18.28 0.44 43.40
CA ASP A 825 -18.85 -0.86 43.01
C ASP A 825 -18.63 -1.94 44.09
N PHE A 826 -17.49 -1.91 44.78
CA PHE A 826 -17.22 -2.83 45.89
C PHE A 826 -18.07 -2.50 47.14
N ARG A 827 -18.29 -1.21 47.43
CA ARG A 827 -19.26 -0.79 48.47
C ARG A 827 -20.68 -1.24 48.13
N ASN A 828 -21.10 -1.13 46.88
CA ASN A 828 -22.40 -1.59 46.41
C ASN A 828 -22.55 -3.12 46.49
N TYR A 829 -21.47 -3.86 46.21
CA TYR A 829 -21.40 -5.31 46.39
C TYR A 829 -21.48 -5.73 47.88
N LEU A 830 -20.83 -5.01 48.78
CA LEU A 830 -20.92 -5.28 50.22
C LEU A 830 -22.30 -4.89 50.80
N LEU A 831 -22.92 -3.82 50.29
CA LEU A 831 -24.29 -3.43 50.64
C LEU A 831 -25.34 -4.41 50.09
N SER A 832 -25.08 -5.06 48.95
CA SER A 832 -25.93 -6.12 48.41
C SER A 832 -25.78 -7.44 49.17
N ALA A 833 -24.56 -7.77 49.62
CA ALA A 833 -24.29 -8.87 50.55
C ALA A 833 -24.92 -8.64 51.94
N LYS A 834 -25.06 -7.39 52.38
CA LYS A 834 -25.77 -7.00 53.61
C LYS A 834 -27.26 -7.41 53.60
N LYS A 835 -27.88 -7.46 52.40
CA LYS A 835 -29.27 -7.90 52.23
C LYS A 835 -29.45 -9.42 52.25
N SER A 836 -28.40 -10.21 52.03
CA SER A 836 -28.52 -11.67 51.89
C SER A 836 -28.28 -12.47 53.17
N GLU A 837 -27.65 -11.90 54.22
CA GLU A 837 -27.21 -12.69 55.38
C GLU A 837 -27.55 -12.14 56.78
N ASN A 838 -28.35 -11.07 56.92
CA ASN A 838 -28.97 -10.66 58.20
C ASN A 838 -28.01 -10.55 59.43
N ILE A 839 -26.83 -9.95 59.25
CA ILE A 839 -25.87 -9.65 60.34
C ILE A 839 -25.81 -8.14 60.55
N ASP A 840 -26.05 -7.71 61.79
CA ASP A 840 -26.09 -6.30 62.19
C ASP A 840 -24.72 -5.83 62.69
N ILE A 841 -24.09 -4.90 61.96
CA ILE A 841 -22.84 -4.25 62.40
C ILE A 841 -22.96 -2.75 62.10
N HIS A 842 -22.75 -1.93 63.13
CA HIS A 842 -22.93 -0.47 63.08
C HIS A 842 -21.79 0.23 62.29
N PRO A 843 -22.07 1.26 61.46
CA PRO A 843 -21.09 1.82 60.52
C PRO A 843 -19.93 2.63 61.13
N VAL A 844 -19.92 2.83 62.45
CA VAL A 844 -18.93 3.68 63.13
C VAL A 844 -17.73 2.88 63.67
N GLN A 845 -17.75 1.54 63.59
CA GLN A 845 -16.61 0.69 64.03
C GLN A 845 -15.63 0.31 62.90
N MET A 846 -15.95 0.61 61.64
CA MET A 846 -15.17 0.15 60.49
C MET A 846 -13.92 1.01 60.26
N ASP A 847 -13.99 2.33 60.49
CA ASP A 847 -12.84 3.23 60.35
C ASP A 847 -11.82 3.07 61.49
N ASP A 848 -12.28 2.78 62.72
CA ASP A 848 -11.41 2.54 63.88
C ASP A 848 -10.66 1.20 63.79
N GLU A 849 -11.29 0.14 63.27
CA GLU A 849 -10.59 -1.13 63.00
C GLU A 849 -9.58 -1.01 61.86
N ILE A 850 -9.87 -0.20 60.83
CA ILE A 850 -8.93 0.07 59.72
C ILE A 850 -7.71 0.84 60.23
N TYR A 851 -7.89 1.79 61.14
CA TYR A 851 -6.80 2.57 61.75
C TYR A 851 -5.92 1.71 62.69
N LEU A 852 -6.53 0.88 63.54
CA LEU A 852 -5.82 -0.06 64.42
C LEU A 852 -5.07 -1.15 63.64
N SER A 853 -5.64 -1.60 62.51
CA SER A 853 -5.02 -2.60 61.62
C SER A 853 -3.82 -2.04 60.85
N LYS A 854 -3.90 -0.78 60.37
CA LYS A 854 -2.74 -0.07 59.80
C LYS A 854 -1.59 0.04 60.80
N LYS A 855 -1.88 0.41 62.06
CA LYS A 855 -0.85 0.55 63.11
C LYS A 855 -0.20 -0.78 63.51
N ARG A 856 -0.97 -1.89 63.49
CA ARG A 856 -0.44 -3.26 63.73
C ARG A 856 0.43 -3.77 62.57
N MET A 857 0.02 -3.52 61.32
CA MET A 857 0.76 -3.96 60.12
C MET A 857 2.05 -3.16 59.89
N THR A 858 2.05 -1.85 60.14
CA THR A 858 3.28 -1.04 60.04
C THR A 858 4.31 -1.44 61.11
N LYS A 859 3.85 -1.89 62.29
CA LYS A 859 4.73 -2.44 63.32
C LYS A 859 5.31 -3.81 62.92
N LEU A 860 4.50 -4.68 62.31
CA LEU A 860 4.94 -5.97 61.77
C LEU A 860 5.91 -5.86 60.58
N LEU A 861 5.83 -4.78 59.80
CA LEU A 861 6.75 -4.53 58.67
C LEU A 861 8.08 -3.89 59.09
N HIS A 862 8.15 -3.28 60.27
CA HIS A 862 9.39 -2.68 60.81
C HIS A 862 10.23 -3.68 61.62
N GLU A 863 9.61 -4.69 62.21
CA GLU A 863 10.28 -5.79 62.91
C GLU A 863 10.55 -6.93 61.91
N GLN A 864 11.61 -6.80 61.12
CA GLN A 864 12.11 -7.90 60.27
C GLN A 864 12.58 -9.06 61.14
N GLU A 865 11.87 -10.20 61.09
CA GLU A 865 12.50 -11.53 61.20
C GLU A 865 11.54 -12.63 60.69
N LYS A 866 12.01 -13.37 59.67
CA LYS A 866 11.45 -14.60 59.08
C LYS A 866 10.10 -14.45 58.34
N VAL A 867 10.19 -14.21 57.04
CA VAL A 867 9.06 -14.42 56.12
C VAL A 867 9.15 -15.84 55.52
N ASP A 868 8.03 -16.55 55.62
CA ASP A 868 7.72 -17.84 55.02
C ASP A 868 7.71 -17.73 53.48
N MET A 869 8.53 -18.55 52.81
CA MET A 869 8.74 -18.53 51.35
C MET A 869 7.48 -18.86 50.54
N SER A 870 6.46 -19.45 51.15
CA SER A 870 5.17 -19.76 50.48
C SER A 870 4.41 -18.51 50.01
N LEU A 871 4.57 -17.38 50.70
CA LEU A 871 3.86 -16.13 50.37
C LEU A 871 4.49 -15.39 49.17
N ILE A 872 5.78 -15.64 48.89
CA ILE A 872 6.49 -15.09 47.74
C ILE A 872 6.13 -15.87 46.47
N GLU A 873 5.91 -17.19 46.58
CA GLU A 873 5.45 -18.04 45.48
C GLU A 873 4.04 -17.66 44.98
N GLU A 874 3.11 -17.30 45.87
CA GLU A 874 1.78 -16.80 45.50
C GLU A 874 1.83 -15.43 44.78
N LYS A 875 2.72 -14.54 45.23
CA LYS A 875 2.94 -13.24 44.57
C LYS A 875 3.53 -13.41 43.16
N PHE A 876 4.43 -14.37 42.98
CA PHE A 876 5.05 -14.67 41.69
C PHE A 876 4.03 -15.31 40.71
N LEU A 877 3.15 -16.18 41.21
CA LEU A 877 2.11 -16.81 40.41
C LEU A 877 1.11 -15.79 39.86
N LEU A 878 0.67 -14.84 40.69
CA LEU A 878 -0.28 -13.80 40.29
C LEU A 878 0.34 -12.74 39.36
N SER A 879 1.59 -12.32 39.58
CA SER A 879 2.25 -11.39 38.64
C SER A 879 2.46 -12.04 37.26
N SER A 880 2.77 -13.33 37.24
CA SER A 880 2.91 -14.12 35.99
C SER A 880 1.58 -14.21 35.23
N ILE A 881 0.47 -14.40 35.95
CA ILE A 881 -0.88 -14.48 35.37
C ILE A 881 -1.33 -13.13 34.77
N PHE A 882 -0.94 -12.00 35.35
CA PHE A 882 -1.31 -10.68 34.82
C PHE A 882 -0.36 -10.15 33.74
N SER A 883 0.93 -10.55 33.73
CA SER A 883 1.79 -10.37 32.55
C SER A 883 1.28 -11.16 31.34
N TYR A 884 0.62 -12.30 31.56
CA TYR A 884 -0.05 -13.10 30.51
C TYR A 884 -1.25 -12.38 29.85
N ARG A 885 -1.73 -11.26 30.42
CA ARG A 885 -2.84 -10.46 29.88
C ARG A 885 -2.44 -9.08 29.34
N GLY A 886 -1.15 -8.73 29.31
CA GLY A 886 -0.65 -7.55 28.61
C GLY A 886 -1.16 -6.19 29.12
N VAL A 887 -1.44 -6.06 30.42
CA VAL A 887 -2.07 -4.83 30.97
C VAL A 887 -1.07 -3.78 31.48
N PHE A 888 0.25 -4.04 31.52
CA PHE A 888 1.22 -3.04 32.03
C PHE A 888 2.54 -2.99 31.24
N GLU A 889 2.99 -1.78 30.89
CA GLU A 889 4.38 -1.48 30.55
C GLU A 889 5.20 -1.26 31.83
N ILE A 890 6.27 -2.02 32.00
CA ILE A 890 7.22 -1.87 33.11
C ILE A 890 8.26 -0.81 32.73
N SER A 891 8.52 0.15 33.63
CA SER A 891 9.46 1.25 33.39
C SER A 891 10.90 0.76 33.20
N LYS A 892 11.73 1.56 32.53
CA LYS A 892 13.13 1.23 32.23
C LYS A 892 14.01 1.01 33.46
N ASN A 893 13.65 1.59 34.62
CA ASN A 893 14.42 1.44 35.85
C ASN A 893 14.15 0.08 36.54
N ASP A 894 12.91 -0.41 36.48
CA ASP A 894 12.50 -1.65 37.15
C ASP A 894 13.05 -2.91 36.45
N ARG A 895 13.34 -2.83 35.14
CA ARG A 895 14.00 -3.93 34.39
C ARG A 895 15.43 -4.19 34.86
N LYS A 896 16.12 -3.16 35.36
CA LYS A 896 17.51 -3.27 35.81
C LYS A 896 17.60 -3.95 37.17
N GLU A 897 16.70 -3.62 38.10
CA GLU A 897 16.58 -4.31 39.40
C GLU A 897 16.13 -5.77 39.25
N LEU A 898 15.24 -6.07 38.31
CA LEU A 898 14.82 -7.45 38.03
C LEU A 898 15.97 -8.29 37.45
N SER A 899 16.78 -7.73 36.55
CA SER A 899 17.95 -8.41 35.96
C SER A 899 18.96 -8.86 37.01
N ASP A 900 19.21 -8.04 38.02
CA ASP A 900 20.17 -8.34 39.09
C ASP A 900 19.65 -9.42 40.08
N TYR A 901 18.33 -9.69 40.08
CA TYR A 901 17.69 -10.70 40.93
C TYR A 901 17.63 -12.09 40.27
N TYR A 902 17.67 -12.18 38.94
CA TYR A 902 17.56 -13.43 38.18
C TYR A 902 18.82 -14.30 38.19
N GLU A 903 20.00 -13.74 38.50
CA GLU A 903 21.26 -14.52 38.52
C GLU A 903 21.38 -15.51 39.69
N LYS A 904 20.44 -15.54 40.64
CA LYS A 904 20.54 -16.37 41.86
C LYS A 904 19.51 -17.49 42.00
N ILE A 905 18.60 -17.68 41.05
CA ILE A 905 17.52 -18.68 41.18
C ILE A 905 17.60 -19.71 40.05
N ASP A 906 17.88 -20.97 40.43
CA ASP A 906 17.89 -22.12 39.51
C ASP A 906 16.45 -22.60 39.25
N VAL A 907 15.78 -21.92 38.32
CA VAL A 907 14.37 -22.13 37.92
C VAL A 907 14.10 -23.56 37.44
N PHE A 908 15.12 -24.25 36.90
CA PHE A 908 15.00 -25.62 36.39
C PHE A 908 14.69 -26.64 37.51
N LYS A 909 15.20 -26.40 38.71
CA LYS A 909 15.02 -27.30 39.87
C LYS A 909 13.62 -27.19 40.49
N ILE A 910 13.00 -26.02 40.39
CA ILE A 910 11.64 -25.76 40.87
C ILE A 910 10.60 -26.33 39.89
N MET A 911 10.80 -26.14 38.59
CA MET A 911 9.90 -26.70 37.57
C MET A 911 9.93 -28.23 37.50
N HIS A 912 11.08 -28.86 37.74
CA HIS A 912 11.18 -30.32 37.81
C HIS A 912 10.43 -30.92 39.02
N ASN A 913 10.34 -30.21 40.14
CA ASN A 913 9.59 -30.67 41.32
C ASN A 913 8.07 -30.47 41.16
N LEU A 914 7.63 -29.43 40.46
CA LEU A 914 6.22 -29.15 40.21
C LEU A 914 5.58 -30.07 39.15
N ALA A 915 6.37 -30.60 38.20
CA ALA A 915 5.89 -31.54 37.19
C ALA A 915 5.50 -32.93 37.76
N ASN A 916 5.93 -33.27 38.98
CA ASN A 916 5.73 -34.59 39.58
C ASN A 916 4.54 -34.69 40.55
N THR A 917 3.81 -33.60 40.80
CA THR A 917 2.61 -33.63 41.65
C THR A 917 1.34 -33.60 40.81
N SER A 918 0.75 -34.78 40.60
CA SER A 918 -0.52 -34.99 39.87
C SER A 918 -1.74 -34.28 40.47
N THR A 919 -1.60 -33.68 41.66
CA THR A 919 -2.71 -33.13 42.44
C THR A 919 -3.11 -31.69 42.08
N LEU A 920 -2.25 -30.91 41.41
CA LEU A 920 -2.59 -29.50 41.12
C LEU A 920 -3.44 -29.32 39.85
N PHE A 921 -3.24 -30.17 38.84
CA PHE A 921 -4.03 -30.14 37.60
C PHE A 921 -5.49 -30.60 37.83
N ASP A 922 -5.72 -31.50 38.77
CA ASP A 922 -7.05 -31.94 39.20
C ASP A 922 -7.76 -30.92 40.14
N LEU A 923 -7.05 -29.89 40.59
CA LEU A 923 -7.56 -28.84 41.50
C LEU A 923 -7.83 -27.50 40.79
N LEU A 924 -7.21 -27.27 39.62
CA LEU A 924 -7.42 -26.08 38.77
C LEU A 924 -8.51 -26.28 37.69
N PHE A 925 -8.91 -27.52 37.42
CA PHE A 925 -10.08 -27.87 36.59
C PHE A 925 -11.35 -27.96 37.45
#